data_AF-A0A6J0VJ04-F1
#
_entry.id   AF-A0A6J0VJ04-F1
#
_cell.length_a   1.000
_cell.length_b   1.000
_cell.length_c   1.000
_cell.angle_alpha   90.00
_cell.angle_beta   90.00
_cell.angle_gamma   90.00
#
_symmetry.space_group_name_H-M   'P 1'
#
loop_
_entity.id
_entity.type
_entity.pdbx_description
1 polymer ?
#
loop_
_entity_poly.entity_id
_entity_poly.type
_entity_poly.pdbx_seq_one_letter_code
_entity_poly.pdbx_strand_id
1 'polypeptide(L)'
;MGSCLLVILLSSCLTCLTATSMTTSKAVLSWMDSPWPTSSVKINRTRPSNGKPTTPVLRNATSPTVSPTVVQNHTTPKATELPPATTFRSRATEATTSKATTLTSGTIFFPPNETSSVSNVTALDPDLVPVEPNATTAVLTSNAFDTSTEITKNPDDTRPDETPIIAVMVALSSLLVIVFIIIILYMLRFKKYKQAGSHSNSFHLSNGRTDDMEPQSMPLLARSPSTNRKYPPLPVDKLEEEINRRMADDNKLFREEFNALPACPIQATCEAASKEENKEKNRYVNILPYDHSRVHLTPLEGVPDSDYINASFINGYQEKNKFVAAQGPKEETVNDFWRMIWEQNTATIVMVTNLKERKECKCAQYWPDQGCWTYGNIRVSVEDVTVLVDYTVRKFCIQQVGDVTNKKPQRLVTQFHFTSWPDFGVPFTPIGMLKFLKKVKTCNPQYAGPIVVHCSAGVGRTGTFVVIDAMLDMMHTERKVDVYGFVSRIRAQRCQMVQTDMQYVFIYQALLEHYLYGDTELEVTSLETHLQKIYNKIPGTSSNGLEEEFKKLTSIKIQNDKMRTGNLPANMKKNRVLQIIPYEFNRVIIPVKRGEENTDYVNASFIDGYRQKDSYIASQGPLQHTIEDFWRMIWEWKSCSIVMLTELEERGQEKCAQYWPSDASVSYGDITVELKKEEECESYTVRDLLVTNTRENKSRQIRQFHFHGWPEVGIPTDGKGMINIIAAVQKQQQQSGNHPITVHCSAGAGRTGTFCALGTVLERVKAEGILDVFQTVKSLRLQRPHMVQTLEQYEFCYKVVQEYIDAFSDYANFK
;
A
#
# COMPACT_ATOMS: atom_id res chain seq x y z
N MET A 1 26.99 -61.24 -31.05
CA MET A 1 26.00 -60.23 -31.43
C MET A 1 24.84 -60.40 -30.45
N GLY A 2 24.38 -59.43 -29.67
CA GLY A 2 24.59 -57.98 -29.76
C GLY A 2 23.23 -57.29 -29.78
N SER A 3 22.73 -56.46 -28.86
CA SER A 3 23.03 -56.05 -27.47
C SER A 3 22.76 -54.53 -27.35
N CYS A 4 22.28 -54.11 -26.17
CA CYS A 4 22.41 -52.76 -25.60
C CYS A 4 21.35 -51.68 -25.93
N LEU A 5 21.13 -50.80 -24.93
CA LEU A 5 20.19 -49.68 -24.81
C LEU A 5 18.70 -50.05 -25.03
N LEU A 6 17.79 -49.88 -24.06
CA LEU A 6 17.60 -48.66 -23.26
C LEU A 6 17.01 -48.94 -21.85
N VAL A 7 17.85 -49.31 -20.87
CA VAL A 7 17.48 -49.36 -19.44
C VAL A 7 18.63 -48.79 -18.60
N ILE A 8 18.51 -47.53 -18.18
CA ILE A 8 19.31 -46.81 -17.15
C ILE A 8 18.76 -45.36 -17.06
N LEU A 9 19.02 -44.65 -15.94
CA LEU A 9 18.58 -43.26 -15.64
C LEU A 9 17.10 -43.05 -15.25
N LEU A 10 16.60 -43.82 -14.26
CA LEU A 10 15.48 -43.37 -13.41
C LEU A 10 15.56 -43.92 -11.97
N SER A 11 16.73 -43.76 -11.32
CA SER A 11 16.94 -43.96 -9.88
C SER A 11 18.27 -43.32 -9.43
N SER A 12 18.50 -43.24 -8.12
CA SER A 12 19.76 -42.88 -7.46
C SER A 12 20.25 -41.42 -7.61
N CYS A 13 19.71 -40.51 -6.79
CA CYS A 13 20.47 -39.36 -6.26
C CYS A 13 19.84 -38.74 -4.99
N LEU A 14 19.70 -39.56 -3.94
CA LEU A 14 19.53 -39.09 -2.56
C LEU A 14 20.43 -39.94 -1.65
N THR A 15 20.84 -39.38 -0.50
CA THR A 15 21.70 -40.00 0.53
C THR A 15 23.06 -40.55 0.05
N CYS A 16 24.09 -39.69 0.03
CA CYS A 16 25.41 -39.97 0.62
C CYS A 16 26.35 -38.76 0.51
N LEU A 17 26.79 -38.19 1.64
CA LEU A 17 28.15 -37.63 1.85
C LEU A 17 28.29 -37.07 3.28
N THR A 18 28.86 -37.88 4.18
CA THR A 18 29.33 -37.45 5.51
C THR A 18 30.69 -38.09 5.80
N ALA A 19 31.62 -37.26 6.29
CA ALA A 19 32.87 -37.60 6.98
C ALA A 19 33.94 -38.50 6.29
N THR A 20 35.01 -37.87 5.78
CA THR A 20 36.44 -38.11 6.09
C THR A 20 37.26 -37.04 5.34
N SER A 21 37.99 -36.09 5.95
CA SER A 21 38.98 -36.08 7.05
C SER A 21 40.39 -36.54 6.63
N MET A 22 41.29 -35.59 6.35
CA MET A 22 42.39 -35.15 7.23
C MET A 22 43.29 -34.08 6.53
N THR A 23 43.96 -33.23 7.33
CA THR A 23 45.25 -32.50 7.08
C THR A 23 45.51 -31.88 5.70
N THR A 24 45.92 -30.61 5.54
CA THR A 24 46.54 -29.62 6.46
C THR A 24 46.41 -28.21 5.81
N SER A 25 46.78 -27.06 6.38
CA SER A 25 47.47 -26.67 7.63
C SER A 25 47.12 -25.22 8.00
N LYS A 26 47.37 -24.79 9.24
CA LYS A 26 47.30 -23.37 9.62
C LYS A 26 48.59 -22.64 9.24
N ALA A 27 48.48 -21.53 8.50
CA ALA A 27 49.53 -20.53 8.40
C ALA A 27 49.16 -19.32 9.26
N VAL A 28 49.91 -19.10 10.35
CA VAL A 28 49.89 -17.83 11.07
C VAL A 28 50.92 -16.92 10.42
N LEU A 29 50.51 -15.71 10.04
CA LEU A 29 51.43 -14.62 9.78
C LEU A 29 50.83 -13.32 10.32
N SER A 30 51.68 -12.52 10.94
CA SER A 30 51.36 -11.26 11.58
C SER A 30 52.54 -10.31 11.39
N TRP A 31 52.27 -9.00 11.27
CA TRP A 31 53.02 -7.90 11.91
C TRP A 31 52.77 -6.51 11.26
N MET A 32 52.70 -5.52 12.15
CA MET A 32 53.26 -4.16 12.05
C MET A 32 52.68 -3.10 11.10
N ASP A 33 53.01 -1.87 11.49
CA ASP A 33 52.44 -0.59 11.09
C ASP A 33 53.13 0.09 9.89
N SER A 34 52.34 0.90 9.16
CA SER A 34 52.80 2.13 8.46
C SER A 34 53.80 1.97 7.28
N PRO A 35 54.09 3.05 6.50
CA PRO A 35 53.46 4.38 6.40
C PRO A 35 52.91 4.70 4.99
N TRP A 36 52.54 5.97 4.75
CA TRP A 36 52.13 6.51 3.44
C TRP A 36 53.27 6.56 2.40
N PRO A 37 52.96 6.47 1.10
CA PRO A 37 53.80 6.99 0.02
C PRO A 37 53.23 8.31 -0.55
N THR A 38 53.94 9.42 -0.37
CA THR A 38 53.72 10.64 -1.17
C THR A 38 54.52 10.57 -2.48
N SER A 39 53.90 10.98 -3.58
CA SER A 39 54.62 11.33 -4.82
C SER A 39 54.06 12.63 -5.38
N SER A 40 54.90 13.42 -6.06
CA SER A 40 54.58 14.81 -6.39
C SER A 40 54.75 15.11 -7.87
N VAL A 41 53.82 15.87 -8.42
CA VAL A 41 53.90 16.43 -9.77
C VAL A 41 53.89 17.95 -9.65
N LYS A 42 54.98 18.59 -10.13
CA LYS A 42 55.10 20.06 -10.19
C LYS A 42 54.49 20.57 -11.49
N ILE A 43 53.71 21.63 -11.44
CA ILE A 43 53.44 22.50 -12.59
C ILE A 43 53.72 23.95 -12.16
N ASN A 44 54.59 24.63 -12.90
CA ASN A 44 54.99 26.01 -12.63
C ASN A 44 53.89 27.00 -13.07
N ARG A 45 53.73 28.09 -12.32
CA ARG A 45 53.20 29.37 -12.86
C ARG A 45 54.06 30.54 -12.39
N THR A 46 54.59 31.28 -13.36
CA THR A 46 55.38 32.50 -13.16
C THR A 46 54.48 33.75 -13.09
N ARG A 47 55.03 34.84 -12.55
CA ARG A 47 54.39 36.16 -12.41
C ARG A 47 54.64 37.03 -13.65
N PRO A 48 53.80 38.05 -13.91
CA PRO A 48 54.04 39.43 -13.41
C PRO A 48 52.74 40.08 -12.86
N SER A 49 52.67 41.38 -12.52
CA SER A 49 53.45 42.25 -11.60
C SER A 49 52.77 43.65 -11.56
N ASN A 50 53.04 44.47 -10.55
CA ASN A 50 52.46 45.82 -10.28
C ASN A 50 51.00 45.80 -9.77
N GLY A 51 50.54 46.69 -8.86
CA GLY A 51 51.22 47.81 -8.18
C GLY A 51 50.65 48.12 -6.78
N LYS A 52 51.18 49.15 -6.11
CA LYS A 52 50.90 49.66 -4.74
C LYS A 52 50.40 51.12 -4.85
N PRO A 53 50.02 51.84 -3.76
CA PRO A 53 49.54 51.45 -2.41
C PRO A 53 48.30 52.26 -1.92
N THR A 54 47.72 51.93 -0.74
CA THR A 54 47.54 52.84 0.44
C THR A 54 46.80 52.16 1.62
N THR A 55 47.19 52.51 2.85
CA THR A 55 46.56 52.26 4.18
C THR A 55 45.97 53.59 4.73
N PRO A 56 45.34 53.72 5.94
CA PRO A 56 45.18 52.84 7.13
C PRO A 56 43.68 52.61 7.52
N VAL A 57 43.21 52.05 8.66
CA VAL A 57 43.45 52.28 10.12
C VAL A 57 42.92 51.07 10.97
N LEU A 58 43.51 50.89 12.18
CA LEU A 58 43.12 50.17 13.44
C LEU A 58 41.70 49.51 13.58
N ARG A 59 41.44 48.48 14.42
CA ARG A 59 42.20 47.89 15.56
C ARG A 59 41.77 46.44 15.92
N ASN A 60 42.64 45.77 16.70
CA ASN A 60 42.50 44.53 17.50
C ASN A 60 41.09 44.27 18.10
N ALA A 61 40.52 43.07 18.25
CA ALA A 61 40.97 41.67 18.47
C ALA A 61 40.78 41.14 19.93
N THR A 62 39.99 40.06 20.04
CA THR A 62 40.02 38.91 21.01
C THR A 62 39.99 39.12 22.54
N SER A 63 38.98 38.50 23.20
CA SER A 63 38.98 37.39 24.21
C SER A 63 40.11 37.28 25.29
N PRO A 64 40.05 36.44 26.38
CA PRO A 64 39.08 35.36 26.70
C PRO A 64 38.74 35.08 28.22
N THR A 65 38.03 33.97 28.48
CA THR A 65 38.18 32.97 29.60
C THR A 65 37.66 33.13 31.06
N VAL A 66 37.05 32.01 31.53
CA VAL A 66 37.11 31.33 32.87
C VAL A 66 36.17 31.75 34.02
N SER A 67 35.71 30.73 34.75
CA SER A 67 34.75 30.68 35.89
C SER A 67 35.48 30.25 37.21
N PRO A 68 34.86 29.63 38.23
CA PRO A 68 33.71 30.01 39.08
C PRO A 68 34.00 29.92 40.61
N THR A 69 33.26 30.62 41.48
CA THR A 69 33.27 30.33 42.95
C THR A 69 31.93 30.57 43.68
N VAL A 70 31.71 29.80 44.75
CA VAL A 70 30.53 29.73 45.64
C VAL A 70 30.59 30.74 46.81
N VAL A 71 29.43 31.25 47.26
CA VAL A 71 29.15 31.61 48.68
C VAL A 71 27.69 31.24 49.03
N GLN A 72 27.42 30.81 50.27
CA GLN A 72 26.09 30.45 50.79
C GLN A 72 25.42 31.61 51.57
N ASN A 73 24.10 31.50 51.83
CA ASN A 73 23.60 31.72 53.20
C ASN A 73 22.19 31.15 53.45
N HIS A 74 21.90 30.75 54.69
CA HIS A 74 20.60 30.24 55.14
C HIS A 74 19.75 31.34 55.80
N THR A 75 18.41 31.26 55.72
CA THR A 75 17.55 31.17 56.94
C THR A 75 16.08 30.85 56.63
N THR A 76 15.48 30.11 57.57
CA THR A 76 14.03 29.89 57.78
C THR A 76 13.80 30.11 59.29
N PRO A 77 12.58 30.43 59.81
CA PRO A 77 11.54 29.38 59.93
C PRO A 77 10.05 29.82 60.09
N LYS A 78 9.19 28.78 60.20
CA LYS A 78 7.85 28.71 60.83
C LYS A 78 6.61 29.22 60.07
N ALA A 79 5.46 28.66 60.49
CA ALA A 79 4.12 28.74 59.91
C ALA A 79 3.10 29.21 60.97
N THR A 80 1.78 29.19 60.67
CA THR A 80 0.69 28.70 61.56
C THR A 80 -0.74 28.95 61.00
N GLU A 81 -1.59 27.90 61.04
CA GLU A 81 -3.08 27.83 61.10
C GLU A 81 -4.08 28.28 59.99
N LEU A 82 -5.31 27.76 60.14
CA LEU A 82 -6.59 27.85 59.40
C LEU A 82 -7.74 28.07 60.43
N PRO A 83 -9.04 28.24 60.05
CA PRO A 83 -9.63 28.55 58.73
C PRO A 83 -10.23 29.99 58.72
N PRO A 84 -11.50 30.34 59.09
CA PRO A 84 -12.77 29.60 59.24
C PRO A 84 -13.65 29.68 57.96
N ALA A 85 -14.96 29.40 58.04
CA ALA A 85 -15.94 29.63 56.96
C ALA A 85 -17.35 29.99 57.49
N THR A 86 -18.10 30.88 56.80
CA THR A 86 -19.53 31.16 57.08
C THR A 86 -20.29 31.72 55.87
N THR A 87 -21.63 31.79 55.97
CA THR A 87 -22.60 31.96 54.88
C THR A 87 -23.39 33.30 54.92
N PHE A 88 -24.33 33.46 53.97
CA PHE A 88 -25.49 34.40 53.85
C PHE A 88 -25.34 35.64 52.92
N ARG A 89 -26.40 36.25 52.35
CA ARG A 89 -27.69 35.74 51.75
C ARG A 89 -28.55 36.90 51.15
N SER A 90 -28.69 36.98 49.81
CA SER A 90 -29.70 37.83 49.09
C SER A 90 -29.61 39.35 49.36
N ARG A 91 -30.36 40.30 48.76
CA ARG A 91 -31.45 40.40 47.73
C ARG A 91 -31.33 41.85 47.13
N ALA A 92 -31.97 42.36 46.06
CA ALA A 92 -33.18 41.98 45.31
C ALA A 92 -33.26 42.71 43.93
N THR A 93 -34.24 42.31 43.08
CA THR A 93 -35.05 43.11 42.09
C THR A 93 -34.34 44.00 41.04
N GLU A 94 -34.76 44.13 39.77
CA GLU A 94 -35.93 43.67 38.97
C GLU A 94 -35.51 43.69 37.45
N ALA A 95 -36.21 43.22 36.41
CA ALA A 95 -37.64 42.92 36.19
C ALA A 95 -37.91 41.80 35.12
N THR A 96 -39.22 41.47 34.96
CA THR A 96 -40.01 40.75 33.90
C THR A 96 -39.39 40.53 32.49
N THR A 97 -39.72 39.51 31.68
CA THR A 97 -40.92 38.63 31.47
C THR A 97 -40.49 37.18 31.12
N SER A 98 -41.00 36.05 31.66
CA SER A 98 -42.35 35.43 31.74
C SER A 98 -42.86 34.74 30.45
N LYS A 99 -43.37 33.49 30.45
CA LYS A 99 -43.21 32.30 31.33
C LYS A 99 -43.86 31.08 30.66
N ALA A 100 -43.46 29.85 30.99
CA ALA A 100 -44.16 28.62 30.60
C ALA A 100 -44.92 27.99 31.78
N THR A 101 -46.03 27.29 31.49
CA THR A 101 -46.77 26.47 32.48
C THR A 101 -47.39 25.23 31.81
N THR A 102 -47.41 24.11 32.53
CA THR A 102 -48.02 22.81 32.19
C THR A 102 -49.54 22.79 32.44
N LEU A 103 -50.25 21.79 31.88
CA LEU A 103 -51.16 20.92 32.67
C LEU A 103 -51.72 19.70 31.89
N THR A 104 -52.12 18.72 32.69
CA THR A 104 -52.67 17.36 32.52
C THR A 104 -53.84 17.08 31.55
N SER A 105 -53.89 15.81 31.11
CA SER A 105 -55.07 14.92 30.93
C SER A 105 -56.09 15.15 29.80
N GLY A 106 -56.53 14.04 29.18
CA GLY A 106 -57.66 13.99 28.25
C GLY A 106 -57.70 12.70 27.41
N THR A 107 -58.51 11.71 27.83
CA THR A 107 -58.74 10.43 27.12
C THR A 107 -60.03 10.50 26.29
N ILE A 108 -60.31 9.46 25.47
CA ILE A 108 -61.68 9.01 25.09
C ILE A 108 -62.40 9.87 24.00
N PHE A 109 -63.14 9.36 22.98
CA PHE A 109 -63.62 8.00 22.64
C PHE A 109 -64.09 7.82 21.14
N PHE A 110 -64.23 6.55 20.71
CA PHE A 110 -65.32 5.96 19.86
C PHE A 110 -65.45 6.20 18.32
N PRO A 111 -66.13 5.29 17.55
CA PRO A 111 -66.33 3.83 17.69
C PRO A 111 -66.16 3.05 16.31
N PRO A 112 -66.83 1.91 15.93
CA PRO A 112 -66.07 0.67 15.63
C PRO A 112 -66.60 -0.21 14.43
N ASN A 113 -66.27 -1.51 14.48
CA ASN A 113 -66.78 -2.69 13.74
C ASN A 113 -66.32 -2.86 12.27
N GLU A 114 -65.97 -4.07 11.79
CA GLU A 114 -65.96 -5.44 12.37
C GLU A 114 -64.79 -6.27 11.74
N THR A 115 -64.50 -7.57 11.97
CA THR A 115 -65.29 -8.70 12.51
C THR A 115 -64.43 -9.75 13.28
N SER A 116 -65.09 -10.84 13.68
CA SER A 116 -64.65 -12.18 14.16
C SER A 116 -63.36 -12.81 13.56
N SER A 117 -62.64 -13.78 14.18
CA SER A 117 -62.59 -14.41 15.54
C SER A 117 -61.59 -15.62 15.50
N VAL A 118 -61.28 -16.49 16.49
CA VAL A 118 -61.41 -16.64 17.97
C VAL A 118 -60.30 -17.61 18.48
N SER A 119 -59.74 -17.41 19.69
CA SER A 119 -59.20 -18.45 20.65
C SER A 119 -58.02 -19.39 20.23
N ASN A 120 -57.17 -20.01 21.06
CA ASN A 120 -56.79 -20.03 22.52
C ASN A 120 -55.50 -20.93 22.68
N VAL A 121 -54.78 -21.12 23.81
CA VAL A 121 -54.36 -20.40 25.05
C VAL A 121 -53.31 -21.28 25.82
N THR A 122 -52.45 -20.71 26.70
CA THR A 122 -51.44 -21.34 27.62
C THR A 122 -50.28 -22.18 27.01
N ALA A 123 -48.98 -21.93 27.19
CA ALA A 123 -48.11 -21.75 28.38
C ALA A 123 -47.53 -23.05 29.01
N LEU A 124 -46.28 -22.95 29.51
CA LEU A 124 -45.49 -23.83 30.42
C LEU A 124 -44.42 -24.81 29.85
N ASP A 125 -43.33 -24.88 30.65
CA ASP A 125 -42.14 -25.78 30.69
C ASP A 125 -42.38 -26.83 31.83
N PRO A 126 -41.50 -27.78 32.26
CA PRO A 126 -40.07 -28.03 31.96
C PRO A 126 -39.59 -29.53 31.94
N ASP A 127 -38.27 -29.73 32.06
CA ASP A 127 -37.51 -30.77 32.82
C ASP A 127 -36.99 -32.13 32.23
N LEU A 128 -35.65 -32.26 32.31
CA LEU A 128 -34.77 -33.37 32.80
C LEU A 128 -34.87 -34.82 32.21
N VAL A 129 -33.79 -35.51 31.73
CA VAL A 129 -32.44 -35.86 32.29
C VAL A 129 -32.54 -36.88 33.45
N PRO A 130 -31.65 -37.92 33.62
CA PRO A 130 -30.35 -38.26 32.98
C PRO A 130 -30.43 -39.51 32.04
N VAL A 131 -29.46 -40.44 31.76
CA VAL A 131 -28.16 -40.89 32.36
C VAL A 131 -27.21 -41.55 31.32
N GLU A 132 -25.95 -41.82 31.72
CA GLU A 132 -24.88 -42.62 31.07
C GLU A 132 -24.72 -44.02 31.78
N PRO A 133 -23.71 -44.94 31.57
CA PRO A 133 -22.32 -44.74 31.11
C PRO A 133 -21.63 -45.82 30.20
N ASN A 134 -20.41 -45.48 29.75
CA ASN A 134 -19.16 -46.29 29.53
C ASN A 134 -19.19 -47.84 29.67
N ALA A 135 -18.35 -48.67 29.02
CA ALA A 135 -17.39 -48.63 27.88
C ALA A 135 -16.92 -50.12 27.67
N THR A 136 -15.75 -50.60 27.17
CA THR A 136 -14.44 -50.06 26.73
C THR A 136 -13.69 -51.15 25.91
N THR A 137 -12.78 -50.77 24.99
CA THR A 137 -11.69 -51.61 24.36
C THR A 137 -12.07 -52.89 23.57
N ALA A 138 -11.24 -53.50 22.69
CA ALA A 138 -10.24 -53.07 21.68
C ALA A 138 -9.59 -54.34 21.04
N VAL A 139 -8.62 -54.17 20.12
CA VAL A 139 -7.51 -55.11 19.75
C VAL A 139 -7.76 -56.23 18.70
N LEU A 140 -7.18 -56.04 17.48
CA LEU A 140 -6.42 -56.99 16.59
C LEU A 140 -7.07 -58.37 16.20
N THR A 141 -6.73 -59.15 15.15
CA THR A 141 -5.76 -59.21 14.00
C THR A 141 -6.31 -60.27 12.99
N SER A 142 -5.76 -60.70 11.83
CA SER A 142 -4.61 -60.39 10.93
C SER A 142 -4.76 -61.19 9.61
N ASN A 143 -4.18 -60.71 8.49
CA ASN A 143 -3.75 -61.47 7.27
C ASN A 143 -4.85 -62.23 6.47
N ALA A 144 -5.12 -62.00 5.17
CA ALA A 144 -4.29 -61.97 3.95
C ALA A 144 -3.88 -63.35 3.38
N PHE A 145 -4.42 -63.70 2.20
CA PHE A 145 -3.70 -64.30 1.04
C PHE A 145 -4.59 -64.36 -0.23
N ASP A 146 -4.00 -64.19 -1.42
CA ASP A 146 -4.67 -64.27 -2.74
C ASP A 146 -4.67 -65.69 -3.32
N THR A 147 -5.65 -66.02 -4.16
CA THR A 147 -5.55 -67.00 -5.28
C THR A 147 -6.60 -66.67 -6.37
N SER A 148 -6.33 -67.04 -7.62
CA SER A 148 -6.96 -66.55 -8.86
C SER A 148 -8.21 -67.29 -9.40
N THR A 149 -9.08 -66.53 -10.09
CA THR A 149 -9.64 -66.71 -11.47
C THR A 149 -9.53 -68.11 -12.16
N GLU A 150 -10.49 -68.64 -12.96
CA GLU A 150 -11.26 -68.05 -14.10
C GLU A 150 -12.55 -68.85 -14.54
N ILE A 151 -13.50 -68.17 -15.23
CA ILE A 151 -14.42 -68.60 -16.35
C ILE A 151 -15.35 -69.86 -16.13
N THR A 152 -16.71 -69.84 -16.22
CA THR A 152 -17.56 -69.72 -17.45
C THR A 152 -19.10 -69.60 -17.19
N LYS A 153 -19.82 -68.73 -17.94
CA LYS A 153 -21.26 -68.68 -18.39
C LYS A 153 -22.49 -69.17 -17.55
N ASN A 154 -23.38 -68.20 -17.25
CA ASN A 154 -24.88 -68.08 -17.18
C ASN A 154 -25.82 -69.23 -17.66
N PRO A 155 -27.14 -69.31 -17.25
CA PRO A 155 -28.07 -68.18 -16.94
C PRO A 155 -29.13 -68.33 -15.79
N ASP A 156 -29.93 -67.25 -15.59
CA ASP A 156 -31.25 -67.08 -14.93
C ASP A 156 -31.47 -67.51 -13.46
N ASP A 157 -32.36 -66.86 -12.67
CA ASP A 157 -32.89 -65.47 -12.67
C ASP A 157 -33.35 -65.12 -11.23
N THR A 158 -33.08 -63.91 -10.77
CA THR A 158 -33.73 -63.28 -9.59
C THR A 158 -33.33 -61.81 -9.49
N ARG A 159 -34.21 -60.89 -9.93
CA ARG A 159 -33.92 -59.45 -9.96
C ARG A 159 -34.17 -58.76 -8.61
N PRO A 160 -33.23 -57.92 -8.12
CA PRO A 160 -33.52 -56.84 -7.19
C PRO A 160 -34.00 -55.58 -7.94
N ASP A 161 -34.47 -54.59 -7.19
CA ASP A 161 -35.22 -53.42 -7.70
C ASP A 161 -34.32 -52.27 -8.22
N GLU A 162 -34.42 -51.93 -9.51
CA GLU A 162 -33.61 -50.86 -10.16
C GLU A 162 -34.23 -49.45 -10.06
N THR A 163 -35.42 -49.30 -9.45
CA THR A 163 -36.15 -48.01 -9.38
C THR A 163 -35.34 -46.79 -8.90
N PRO A 164 -34.45 -46.85 -7.88
CA PRO A 164 -33.71 -45.65 -7.47
C PRO A 164 -32.65 -45.20 -8.47
N ILE A 165 -32.06 -46.12 -9.26
CA ILE A 165 -31.01 -45.79 -10.24
C ILE A 165 -31.64 -45.05 -11.43
N ILE A 166 -32.79 -45.55 -11.91
CA ILE A 166 -33.54 -44.95 -13.00
C ILE A 166 -33.97 -43.52 -12.65
N ALA A 167 -34.43 -43.29 -11.41
CA ALA A 167 -34.81 -41.96 -10.94
C ALA A 167 -33.65 -40.94 -10.99
N VAL A 168 -32.44 -41.34 -10.58
CA VAL A 168 -31.24 -40.49 -10.65
C VAL A 168 -30.84 -40.19 -12.09
N MET A 169 -30.89 -41.18 -12.99
CA MET A 169 -30.59 -40.96 -14.41
C MET A 169 -31.59 -40.03 -15.10
N VAL A 170 -32.88 -40.13 -14.77
CA VAL A 170 -33.92 -39.21 -15.28
C VAL A 170 -33.71 -37.78 -14.77
N ALA A 171 -33.34 -37.61 -13.50
CA ALA A 171 -33.04 -36.30 -12.92
C ALA A 171 -31.83 -35.63 -13.58
N LEU A 172 -30.73 -36.36 -13.77
CA LEU A 172 -29.53 -35.86 -14.47
C LEU A 172 -29.81 -35.53 -15.94
N SER A 173 -30.58 -36.36 -16.63
CA SER A 173 -31.00 -36.11 -18.03
C SER A 173 -31.84 -34.84 -18.14
N SER A 174 -32.77 -34.63 -17.21
CA SER A 174 -33.62 -33.43 -17.14
C SER A 174 -32.81 -32.17 -16.88
N LEU A 175 -31.81 -32.22 -15.99
CA LEU A 175 -30.92 -31.11 -15.69
C LEU A 175 -30.11 -30.67 -16.91
N LEU A 176 -29.56 -31.63 -17.68
CA LEU A 176 -28.83 -31.35 -18.93
C LEU A 176 -29.72 -30.69 -19.99
N VAL A 177 -30.96 -31.14 -20.14
CA VAL A 177 -31.95 -30.51 -21.05
C VAL A 177 -32.26 -29.08 -20.62
N ILE A 178 -32.44 -28.81 -19.32
CA ILE A 178 -32.67 -27.45 -18.79
C ILE A 178 -31.47 -26.53 -19.08
N VAL A 179 -30.24 -26.99 -18.84
CA VAL A 179 -29.01 -26.23 -19.16
C VAL A 179 -28.91 -25.94 -20.67
N PHE A 180 -29.21 -26.92 -21.52
CA PHE A 180 -29.21 -26.74 -22.97
C PHE A 180 -30.27 -25.73 -23.45
N ILE A 181 -31.48 -25.76 -22.87
CA ILE A 181 -32.53 -24.77 -23.13
C ILE A 181 -32.08 -23.36 -22.68
N ILE A 182 -31.44 -23.22 -21.52
CA ILE A 182 -30.89 -21.93 -21.06
C ILE A 182 -29.83 -21.39 -22.03
N ILE A 183 -28.94 -22.25 -22.53
CA ILE A 183 -27.92 -21.88 -23.54
C ILE A 183 -28.60 -21.44 -24.85
N ILE A 184 -29.61 -22.16 -25.33
CA ILE A 184 -30.38 -21.76 -26.53
C ILE A 184 -31.11 -20.44 -26.32
N LEU A 185 -31.77 -20.23 -25.18
CA LEU A 185 -32.44 -18.97 -24.85
C LEU A 185 -31.46 -17.81 -24.73
N TYR A 186 -30.26 -18.03 -24.18
CA TYR A 186 -29.18 -17.04 -24.15
C TYR A 186 -28.70 -16.69 -25.57
N MET A 187 -28.44 -17.69 -26.41
CA MET A 187 -28.01 -17.50 -27.81
C MET A 187 -29.09 -16.81 -28.66
N LEU A 188 -30.37 -17.15 -28.47
CA LEU A 188 -31.48 -16.47 -29.12
C LEU A 188 -31.65 -15.03 -28.63
N ARG A 189 -31.51 -14.78 -27.32
CA ARG A 189 -31.52 -13.41 -26.75
C ARG A 189 -30.37 -12.57 -27.32
N PHE A 190 -29.16 -13.14 -27.40
CA PHE A 190 -27.98 -12.50 -27.98
C PHE A 190 -28.16 -12.21 -29.48
N LYS A 191 -28.70 -13.15 -30.25
CA LYS A 191 -29.04 -12.96 -31.67
C LYS A 191 -30.09 -11.87 -31.87
N LYS A 192 -31.12 -11.83 -31.02
CA LYS A 192 -32.16 -10.78 -31.03
C LYS A 192 -31.59 -9.41 -30.65
N TYR A 193 -30.62 -9.35 -29.72
CA TYR A 193 -29.87 -8.13 -29.39
C TYR A 193 -29.06 -7.62 -30.59
N LYS A 194 -28.37 -8.51 -31.31
CA LYS A 194 -27.63 -8.17 -32.55
C LYS A 194 -28.55 -7.64 -33.67
N GLN A 195 -29.76 -8.18 -33.80
CA GLN A 195 -30.73 -7.70 -34.81
C GLN A 195 -31.39 -6.37 -34.40
N ALA A 196 -31.69 -6.16 -33.12
CA ALA A 196 -32.26 -4.90 -32.62
C ALA A 196 -31.32 -3.70 -32.81
N GLY A 197 -30.00 -3.91 -32.78
CA GLY A 197 -29.00 -2.88 -33.05
C GLY A 197 -28.75 -2.58 -34.54
N SER A 198 -29.50 -3.17 -35.47
CA SER A 198 -29.20 -3.15 -36.92
C SER A 198 -30.33 -2.58 -37.80
N HIS A 199 -31.31 -1.87 -37.24
CA HIS A 199 -32.45 -1.30 -37.98
C HIS A 199 -32.72 0.18 -37.62
N SER A 200 -31.88 1.08 -38.12
CA SER A 200 -32.18 2.50 -38.43
C SER A 200 -30.91 3.20 -38.95
N ASN A 201 -30.90 3.99 -40.02
CA ASN A 201 -31.91 4.21 -41.07
C ASN A 201 -31.18 4.27 -42.42
N SER A 202 -31.70 3.60 -43.45
CA SER A 202 -31.37 3.92 -44.85
C SER A 202 -32.33 4.99 -45.34
N PHE A 203 -31.80 6.17 -45.70
CA PHE A 203 -32.55 7.15 -46.50
C PHE A 203 -31.67 7.62 -47.65
N HIS A 204 -32.18 7.43 -48.87
CA HIS A 204 -31.42 7.59 -50.10
C HIS A 204 -31.81 8.90 -50.77
N LEU A 205 -30.88 9.83 -50.95
CA LEU A 205 -31.04 10.97 -51.85
C LEU A 205 -29.98 10.95 -52.96
N SER A 206 -30.23 11.73 -54.01
CA SER A 206 -29.74 11.47 -55.38
C SER A 206 -28.44 12.18 -55.75
N ASN A 207 -27.80 11.66 -56.79
CA ASN A 207 -26.56 12.15 -57.41
C ASN A 207 -26.48 13.67 -57.61
N GLY A 208 -25.33 14.23 -57.25
CA GLY A 208 -24.68 15.37 -57.92
C GLY A 208 -23.34 14.91 -58.48
N ARG A 209 -22.83 15.56 -59.53
CA ARG A 209 -21.55 15.24 -60.22
C ARG A 209 -20.70 16.52 -60.30
N THR A 210 -19.42 16.37 -60.66
CA THR A 210 -18.43 17.44 -60.99
C THR A 210 -18.02 18.33 -59.79
N ASP A 211 -16.76 18.69 -59.54
CA ASP A 211 -15.48 18.50 -60.29
C ASP A 211 -14.27 18.24 -59.34
N ASP A 212 -13.10 17.97 -59.92
CA ASP A 212 -11.82 17.72 -59.24
C ASP A 212 -11.24 18.94 -58.48
N MET A 213 -10.74 18.71 -57.25
CA MET A 213 -9.47 19.28 -56.73
C MET A 213 -9.09 18.60 -55.40
N GLU A 214 -7.80 18.31 -55.16
CA GLU A 214 -7.31 18.02 -53.80
C GLU A 214 -7.42 19.27 -52.90
N PRO A 215 -7.57 19.08 -51.59
CA PRO A 215 -6.44 19.50 -50.75
C PRO A 215 -6.07 18.51 -49.63
N GLN A 216 -4.80 18.12 -49.63
CA GLN A 216 -4.11 17.43 -48.56
C GLN A 216 -4.31 18.13 -47.20
N SER A 217 -5.14 17.55 -46.34
CA SER A 217 -5.52 18.16 -45.04
C SER A 217 -5.51 17.12 -43.91
N MET A 218 -4.44 17.12 -43.11
CA MET A 218 -4.40 16.34 -41.87
C MET A 218 -5.42 16.90 -40.86
N PRO A 219 -6.26 16.07 -40.21
CA PRO A 219 -7.16 16.52 -39.15
C PRO A 219 -6.37 17.04 -37.93
N LEU A 220 -6.23 18.35 -37.84
CA LEU A 220 -5.69 19.01 -36.65
C LEU A 220 -6.67 18.80 -35.47
N LEU A 221 -6.40 17.79 -34.64
CA LEU A 221 -7.06 17.61 -33.35
C LEU A 221 -6.67 18.75 -32.39
N ALA A 222 -7.33 19.90 -32.58
CA ALA A 222 -7.19 21.11 -31.81
C ALA A 222 -8.41 21.31 -30.91
N ARG A 223 -8.21 21.14 -29.60
CA ARG A 223 -8.97 21.78 -28.51
C ARG A 223 -10.52 21.75 -28.60
N SER A 224 -11.13 20.63 -29.01
CA SER A 224 -12.56 20.40 -28.74
C SER A 224 -12.79 20.13 -27.24
N PRO A 225 -13.69 20.86 -26.56
CA PRO A 225 -14.22 20.45 -25.26
C PRO A 225 -14.99 19.11 -25.38
N SER A 226 -15.28 18.46 -24.25
CA SER A 226 -16.19 17.30 -24.22
C SER A 226 -17.50 17.61 -24.94
N THR A 227 -17.74 16.94 -26.08
CA THR A 227 -18.97 17.11 -26.87
C THR A 227 -20.19 16.49 -26.18
N ASN A 228 -19.97 15.64 -25.18
CA ASN A 228 -21.04 15.04 -24.38
C ASN A 228 -21.53 16.00 -23.30
N ARG A 229 -22.66 16.68 -23.58
CA ARG A 229 -23.33 17.60 -22.66
C ARG A 229 -23.78 16.95 -21.32
N LYS A 230 -23.85 15.62 -21.21
CA LYS A 230 -24.17 14.91 -19.95
C LYS A 230 -22.97 14.92 -18.96
N TYR A 231 -21.74 15.01 -19.48
CA TYR A 231 -20.50 14.92 -18.69
C TYR A 231 -19.55 16.08 -19.04
N PRO A 232 -19.84 17.31 -18.56
CA PRO A 232 -18.98 18.47 -18.74
C PRO A 232 -17.78 18.46 -17.76
N PRO A 233 -16.73 19.28 -18.02
CA PRO A 233 -15.63 19.50 -17.08
C PRO A 233 -16.13 20.00 -15.72
N LEU A 234 -15.64 19.40 -14.64
CA LEU A 234 -16.03 19.74 -13.26
C LEU A 234 -15.12 20.82 -12.67
N PRO A 235 -15.67 21.90 -12.08
CA PRO A 235 -14.94 22.78 -11.17
C PRO A 235 -14.41 22.03 -9.94
N VAL A 236 -13.22 22.37 -9.47
CA VAL A 236 -12.57 21.66 -8.35
C VAL A 236 -13.30 21.82 -7.01
N ASP A 237 -13.96 22.96 -6.79
CA ASP A 237 -14.81 23.23 -5.64
C ASP A 237 -16.03 22.30 -5.57
N LYS A 238 -16.46 21.75 -6.72
CA LYS A 238 -17.55 20.76 -6.82
C LYS A 238 -17.07 19.32 -6.89
N LEU A 239 -15.76 19.06 -6.85
CA LEU A 239 -15.21 17.71 -7.01
C LEU A 239 -15.65 16.76 -5.89
N GLU A 240 -15.64 17.20 -4.63
CA GLU A 240 -16.06 16.36 -3.50
C GLU A 240 -17.58 16.07 -3.52
N GLU A 241 -18.40 17.10 -3.75
CA GLU A 241 -19.86 17.00 -3.85
C GLU A 241 -20.29 16.03 -4.96
N GLU A 242 -19.69 16.18 -6.15
CA GLU A 242 -20.00 15.36 -7.31
C GLU A 242 -19.46 13.93 -7.18
N ILE A 243 -18.30 13.71 -6.55
CA ILE A 243 -17.81 12.34 -6.26
C ILE A 243 -18.73 11.65 -5.25
N ASN A 244 -19.10 12.30 -4.15
CA ASN A 244 -20.05 11.72 -3.18
C ASN A 244 -21.38 11.37 -3.87
N ARG A 245 -21.89 12.25 -4.75
CA ARG A 245 -23.09 11.97 -5.55
C ARG A 245 -22.90 10.79 -6.51
N ARG A 246 -21.74 10.65 -7.16
CA ARG A 246 -21.47 9.57 -8.12
C ARG A 246 -21.14 8.21 -7.48
N MET A 247 -20.60 8.20 -6.26
CA MET A 247 -20.36 6.99 -5.45
C MET A 247 -21.64 6.41 -4.81
N ALA A 248 -22.71 7.19 -4.73
CA ALA A 248 -24.01 6.74 -4.23
C ALA A 248 -24.57 5.55 -5.05
N ASP A 249 -25.51 4.82 -4.45
CA ASP A 249 -26.17 3.63 -5.01
C ASP A 249 -25.16 2.60 -5.57
N ASP A 250 -24.11 2.27 -4.81
CA ASP A 250 -23.01 1.39 -5.25
C ASP A 250 -22.34 1.94 -6.54
N ASN A 251 -21.86 3.18 -6.50
CA ASN A 251 -21.19 3.82 -7.64
C ASN A 251 -22.04 3.86 -8.94
N LYS A 252 -23.38 3.84 -8.84
CA LYS A 252 -24.29 3.71 -9.99
C LYS A 252 -24.01 4.71 -11.11
N LEU A 253 -23.85 5.98 -10.75
CA LEU A 253 -23.66 7.05 -11.73
C LEU A 253 -22.25 7.03 -12.35
N PHE A 254 -21.23 6.59 -11.60
CA PHE A 254 -19.91 6.30 -12.17
C PHE A 254 -19.97 5.12 -13.16
N ARG A 255 -20.76 4.08 -12.88
CA ARG A 255 -20.98 2.97 -13.81
C ARG A 255 -21.73 3.43 -15.06
N GLU A 256 -22.76 4.27 -14.94
CA GLU A 256 -23.44 4.89 -16.10
C GLU A 256 -22.48 5.73 -16.96
N GLU A 257 -21.62 6.52 -16.33
CA GLU A 257 -20.65 7.39 -17.00
C GLU A 257 -19.54 6.60 -17.70
N PHE A 258 -18.95 5.61 -17.02
CA PHE A 258 -17.94 4.74 -17.59
C PHE A 258 -18.48 3.95 -18.78
N ASN A 259 -19.71 3.41 -18.67
CA ASN A 259 -20.37 2.70 -19.76
C ASN A 259 -20.82 3.62 -20.92
N ALA A 260 -20.86 4.94 -20.72
CA ALA A 260 -21.13 5.92 -21.77
C ALA A 260 -19.88 6.36 -22.54
N LEU A 261 -18.66 6.02 -22.07
CA LEU A 261 -17.42 6.31 -22.78
C LEU A 261 -17.39 5.58 -24.15
N PRO A 262 -16.99 6.24 -25.24
CA PRO A 262 -16.87 5.60 -26.55
C PRO A 262 -15.83 4.46 -26.51
N ALA A 263 -16.03 3.43 -27.32
CA ALA A 263 -15.05 2.36 -27.53
C ALA A 263 -13.82 2.89 -28.29
N CYS A 264 -14.07 3.64 -29.36
CA CYS A 264 -13.16 4.57 -30.03
C CYS A 264 -14.03 5.75 -30.53
N PRO A 265 -13.61 7.02 -30.35
CA PRO A 265 -14.37 8.20 -30.82
C PRO A 265 -14.16 8.51 -32.31
N ILE A 266 -13.27 7.80 -33.00
CA ILE A 266 -12.94 7.97 -34.42
C ILE A 266 -12.99 6.62 -35.14
N GLN A 267 -13.04 6.65 -36.48
CA GLN A 267 -12.71 5.45 -37.27
C GLN A 267 -11.19 5.26 -37.25
N ALA A 268 -10.73 4.09 -36.81
CA ALA A 268 -9.32 3.76 -36.69
C ALA A 268 -9.10 2.28 -37.08
N THR A 269 -8.07 2.04 -37.89
CA THR A 269 -7.63 0.71 -38.33
C THR A 269 -6.58 0.12 -37.36
N CYS A 270 -6.34 -1.19 -37.47
CA CYS A 270 -5.26 -1.90 -36.76
C CYS A 270 -4.66 -3.00 -37.65
N GLU A 271 -4.47 -2.69 -38.94
CA GLU A 271 -4.00 -3.61 -39.98
C GLU A 271 -2.61 -4.16 -39.68
N ALA A 272 -1.65 -3.30 -39.31
CA ALA A 272 -0.29 -3.73 -38.98
C ALA A 272 -0.27 -4.66 -37.76
N ALA A 273 -1.17 -4.46 -36.81
CA ALA A 273 -1.33 -5.29 -35.62
C ALA A 273 -2.07 -6.62 -35.87
N SER A 274 -2.83 -6.70 -36.96
CA SER A 274 -3.68 -7.85 -37.33
C SER A 274 -2.99 -8.83 -38.28
N LYS A 275 -1.89 -8.42 -38.91
CA LYS A 275 -0.99 -9.27 -39.71
C LYS A 275 -0.58 -10.55 -38.97
N GLU A 276 -0.49 -11.66 -39.69
CA GLU A 276 -0.13 -12.99 -39.14
C GLU A 276 1.24 -12.94 -38.45
N GLU A 277 2.20 -12.28 -39.11
CA GLU A 277 3.59 -12.06 -38.71
C GLU A 277 3.74 -11.25 -37.41
N ASN A 278 2.66 -10.55 -37.01
CA ASN A 278 2.61 -9.70 -35.82
C ASN A 278 1.69 -10.25 -34.72
N LYS A 279 0.92 -11.32 -34.95
CA LYS A 279 0.03 -11.90 -33.93
C LYS A 279 0.79 -12.33 -32.68
N GLU A 280 1.92 -13.02 -32.83
CA GLU A 280 2.71 -13.45 -31.67
C GLU A 280 3.36 -12.29 -30.91
N LYS A 281 3.53 -11.12 -31.52
CA LYS A 281 4.00 -9.91 -30.80
C LYS A 281 2.90 -9.32 -29.89
N ASN A 282 1.65 -9.80 -29.99
CA ASN A 282 0.53 -9.37 -29.16
C ASN A 282 0.28 -10.35 -27.99
N ARG A 283 0.16 -9.81 -26.77
CA ARG A 283 -0.19 -10.54 -25.54
C ARG A 283 -1.70 -10.82 -25.46
N TYR A 284 -2.52 -10.01 -26.12
CA TYR A 284 -3.98 -10.16 -26.18
C TYR A 284 -4.50 -9.79 -27.57
N VAL A 285 -5.19 -10.71 -28.25
CA VAL A 285 -5.70 -10.52 -29.62
C VAL A 285 -6.74 -9.40 -29.75
N ASN A 286 -7.36 -8.99 -28.63
CA ASN A 286 -8.35 -7.92 -28.57
C ASN A 286 -7.80 -6.56 -28.11
N ILE A 287 -6.48 -6.45 -27.86
CA ILE A 287 -5.81 -5.21 -27.42
C ILE A 287 -4.71 -4.88 -28.42
N LEU A 288 -5.11 -4.26 -29.53
CA LEU A 288 -4.24 -3.90 -30.64
C LEU A 288 -4.01 -2.37 -30.67
N PRO A 289 -2.81 -1.88 -31.02
CA PRO A 289 -2.60 -0.47 -31.32
C PRO A 289 -3.33 -0.08 -32.61
N TYR A 290 -3.72 1.19 -32.72
CA TYR A 290 -4.25 1.72 -33.99
C TYR A 290 -3.11 2.15 -34.92
N ASP A 291 -3.27 1.96 -36.23
CA ASP A 291 -2.16 2.19 -37.18
C ASP A 291 -1.68 3.66 -37.21
N HIS A 292 -2.60 4.61 -37.02
CA HIS A 292 -2.30 6.05 -37.03
C HIS A 292 -1.55 6.56 -35.79
N SER A 293 -1.45 5.75 -34.73
CA SER A 293 -0.91 6.12 -33.42
C SER A 293 0.12 5.13 -32.87
N ARG A 294 0.37 4.02 -33.56
CA ARG A 294 1.33 3.00 -33.12
C ARG A 294 2.75 3.57 -33.06
N VAL A 295 3.56 3.02 -32.18
CA VAL A 295 5.01 3.26 -32.25
C VAL A 295 5.56 2.42 -33.41
N HIS A 296 6.27 3.07 -34.32
CA HIS A 296 7.04 2.41 -35.38
C HIS A 296 8.46 2.18 -34.89
N LEU A 297 8.98 0.98 -35.09
CA LEU A 297 10.40 0.69 -34.98
C LEU A 297 11.06 0.83 -36.36
N THR A 298 12.36 1.10 -36.37
CA THR A 298 13.16 1.15 -37.59
C THR A 298 13.22 -0.24 -38.21
N PRO A 299 12.79 -0.44 -39.47
CA PRO A 299 12.84 -1.76 -40.10
C PRO A 299 14.25 -2.34 -40.11
N LEU A 300 14.38 -3.62 -39.76
CA LEU A 300 15.63 -4.37 -39.82
C LEU A 300 15.75 -5.04 -41.19
N GLU A 301 16.90 -4.86 -41.84
CA GLU A 301 17.17 -5.45 -43.15
C GLU A 301 17.06 -6.99 -43.10
N GLY A 302 16.36 -7.57 -44.08
CA GLY A 302 16.11 -9.01 -44.15
C GLY A 302 15.06 -9.56 -43.17
N VAL A 303 14.46 -8.74 -42.29
CA VAL A 303 13.45 -9.19 -41.31
C VAL A 303 12.09 -8.52 -41.58
N PRO A 304 11.13 -9.22 -42.22
CA PRO A 304 9.77 -8.72 -42.43
C PRO A 304 9.08 -8.28 -41.12
N ASP A 305 8.24 -7.25 -41.20
CA ASP A 305 7.40 -6.76 -40.10
C ASP A 305 8.15 -6.45 -38.78
N SER A 306 9.44 -6.15 -38.90
CA SER A 306 10.32 -5.71 -37.81
C SER A 306 10.12 -4.25 -37.40
N ASP A 307 9.15 -3.55 -37.99
CA ASP A 307 8.70 -2.20 -37.61
C ASP A 307 7.60 -2.21 -36.53
N TYR A 308 7.00 -3.36 -36.24
CA TYR A 308 5.84 -3.47 -35.35
C TYR A 308 6.20 -3.74 -33.88
N ILE A 309 5.57 -2.97 -32.99
CA ILE A 309 5.47 -3.26 -31.56
C ILE A 309 4.06 -2.89 -31.06
N ASN A 310 3.52 -3.65 -30.08
CA ASN A 310 2.22 -3.34 -29.47
C ASN A 310 2.36 -2.18 -28.46
N ALA A 311 2.49 -0.97 -29.00
CA ALA A 311 2.55 0.28 -28.26
C ALA A 311 1.93 1.43 -29.07
N SER A 312 1.45 2.47 -28.39
CA SER A 312 0.80 3.63 -29.03
C SER A 312 1.20 4.94 -28.34
N PHE A 313 1.44 6.00 -29.11
CA PHE A 313 1.64 7.34 -28.56
C PHE A 313 0.32 7.88 -27.97
N ILE A 314 0.39 8.43 -26.76
CA ILE A 314 -0.74 9.04 -26.04
C ILE A 314 -0.38 10.49 -25.67
N ASN A 315 -1.34 11.39 -25.80
CA ASN A 315 -1.18 12.79 -25.42
C ASN A 315 -1.26 12.96 -23.89
N GLY A 316 -0.50 13.93 -23.37
CA GLY A 316 -0.79 14.55 -22.06
C GLY A 316 -1.89 15.61 -22.20
N TYR A 317 -2.08 16.42 -21.16
CA TYR A 317 -3.12 17.46 -21.14
C TYR A 317 -2.89 18.59 -22.18
N GLN A 318 -1.65 19.10 -22.29
CA GLN A 318 -1.26 20.13 -23.28
C GLN A 318 -0.14 19.69 -24.24
N GLU A 319 0.38 18.48 -24.07
CA GLU A 319 1.57 17.96 -24.76
C GLU A 319 1.19 16.77 -25.65
N LYS A 320 1.45 16.86 -26.96
CA LYS A 320 1.20 15.74 -27.88
C LYS A 320 2.25 14.65 -27.69
N ASN A 321 1.84 13.39 -27.74
CA ASN A 321 2.71 12.22 -27.64
C ASN A 321 3.62 12.16 -26.38
N LYS A 322 3.27 12.87 -25.29
CA LYS A 322 3.97 12.85 -23.97
C LYS A 322 4.29 11.44 -23.46
N PHE A 323 3.41 10.50 -23.76
CA PHE A 323 3.49 9.11 -23.31
C PHE A 323 3.50 8.14 -24.48
N VAL A 324 4.08 6.96 -24.24
CA VAL A 324 3.84 5.75 -25.03
C VAL A 324 3.16 4.73 -24.13
N ALA A 325 1.90 4.38 -24.44
CA ALA A 325 1.19 3.30 -23.78
C ALA A 325 1.53 1.97 -24.44
N ALA A 326 2.32 1.14 -23.74
CA ALA A 326 2.86 -0.11 -24.25
C ALA A 326 2.27 -1.34 -23.53
N GLN A 327 2.18 -2.45 -24.26
CA GLN A 327 2.07 -3.79 -23.69
C GLN A 327 3.27 -4.11 -22.80
N GLY A 328 3.06 -4.86 -21.70
CA GLY A 328 4.16 -5.48 -20.95
C GLY A 328 4.76 -6.61 -21.79
N PRO A 329 6.05 -6.55 -22.16
CA PRO A 329 6.64 -7.45 -23.17
C PRO A 329 6.38 -8.94 -22.85
N LYS A 330 6.13 -9.73 -23.89
CA LYS A 330 6.35 -11.18 -23.88
C LYS A 330 7.86 -11.45 -24.05
N GLU A 331 8.37 -12.62 -23.69
CA GLU A 331 9.81 -12.94 -23.74
C GLU A 331 10.41 -12.67 -25.14
N GLU A 332 9.71 -13.09 -26.18
CA GLU A 332 10.01 -12.91 -27.60
C GLU A 332 9.99 -11.45 -28.08
N THR A 333 9.46 -10.52 -27.28
CA THR A 333 9.37 -9.06 -27.60
C THR A 333 10.23 -8.18 -26.69
N VAL A 334 11.01 -8.75 -25.76
CA VAL A 334 11.90 -7.97 -24.88
C VAL A 334 12.95 -7.17 -25.69
N ASN A 335 13.45 -7.75 -26.77
CA ASN A 335 14.40 -7.08 -27.68
C ASN A 335 13.76 -5.87 -28.37
N ASP A 336 12.54 -6.01 -28.88
CA ASP A 336 11.79 -4.92 -29.52
C ASP A 336 11.41 -3.83 -28.53
N PHE A 337 11.11 -4.18 -27.28
CA PHE A 337 10.83 -3.22 -26.22
C PHE A 337 12.06 -2.35 -25.88
N TRP A 338 13.26 -2.93 -25.77
CA TRP A 338 14.49 -2.15 -25.57
C TRP A 338 14.89 -1.35 -26.81
N ARG A 339 14.66 -1.89 -28.01
CA ARG A 339 14.83 -1.16 -29.28
C ARG A 339 13.91 0.06 -29.34
N MET A 340 12.64 -0.07 -28.92
CA MET A 340 11.70 1.05 -28.77
C MET A 340 12.23 2.12 -27.81
N ILE A 341 12.67 1.74 -26.62
CA ILE A 341 13.23 2.67 -25.61
C ILE A 341 14.42 3.46 -26.18
N TRP A 342 15.29 2.78 -26.93
CA TRP A 342 16.45 3.41 -27.55
C TRP A 342 16.09 4.33 -28.72
N GLU A 343 15.26 3.88 -29.66
CA GLU A 343 14.88 4.67 -30.84
C GLU A 343 14.02 5.90 -30.47
N GLN A 344 13.11 5.76 -29.50
CA GLN A 344 12.26 6.86 -29.02
C GLN A 344 12.97 7.79 -28.03
N ASN A 345 14.26 7.57 -27.72
CA ASN A 345 15.03 8.37 -26.75
C ASN A 345 14.37 8.46 -25.34
N THR A 346 13.67 7.40 -24.92
CA THR A 346 12.97 7.36 -23.63
C THR A 346 13.97 7.27 -22.48
N ALA A 347 13.92 8.23 -21.55
CA ALA A 347 14.70 8.21 -20.31
C ALA A 347 13.94 7.58 -19.13
N THR A 348 12.62 7.41 -19.22
CA THR A 348 11.76 7.02 -18.10
C THR A 348 10.77 5.92 -18.50
N ILE A 349 10.78 4.82 -17.75
CA ILE A 349 9.86 3.69 -17.91
C ILE A 349 8.96 3.62 -16.67
N VAL A 350 7.66 3.45 -16.86
CA VAL A 350 6.65 3.36 -15.80
C VAL A 350 5.94 2.02 -15.91
N MET A 351 6.29 1.10 -15.01
CA MET A 351 5.75 -0.25 -14.91
C MET A 351 4.66 -0.29 -13.84
N VAL A 352 3.40 -0.41 -14.25
CA VAL A 352 2.22 -0.42 -13.36
C VAL A 352 1.63 -1.84 -13.27
N THR A 353 2.49 -2.83 -13.07
CA THR A 353 2.10 -4.24 -12.85
C THR A 353 3.23 -5.00 -12.17
N ASN A 354 2.88 -5.94 -11.30
CA ASN A 354 3.82 -6.99 -10.88
C ASN A 354 4.08 -7.95 -12.06
N LEU A 355 5.22 -8.66 -12.04
CA LEU A 355 5.57 -9.65 -13.08
C LEU A 355 4.56 -10.81 -13.14
N LYS A 356 4.13 -11.28 -11.97
CA LYS A 356 3.15 -12.35 -11.80
C LYS A 356 2.08 -11.92 -10.81
N GLU A 357 0.84 -12.28 -11.11
CA GLU A 357 -0.34 -12.07 -10.26
C GLU A 357 -1.14 -13.38 -10.27
N ARG A 358 -1.53 -13.91 -9.11
CA ARG A 358 -2.16 -15.24 -8.98
C ARG A 358 -1.42 -16.40 -9.70
N LYS A 359 -0.09 -16.31 -9.83
CA LYS A 359 0.82 -17.17 -10.65
C LYS A 359 0.78 -16.95 -12.17
N GLU A 360 -0.17 -16.20 -12.72
CA GLU A 360 -0.18 -15.84 -14.14
C GLU A 360 0.94 -14.84 -14.49
N CYS A 361 1.63 -15.03 -15.62
CA CYS A 361 2.61 -14.07 -16.12
C CYS A 361 1.92 -12.85 -16.75
N LYS A 362 2.06 -11.68 -16.11
CA LYS A 362 1.51 -10.41 -16.58
C LYS A 362 2.53 -9.61 -17.40
N CYS A 363 3.82 -9.78 -17.13
CA CYS A 363 4.92 -9.13 -17.85
C CYS A 363 6.17 -10.02 -17.80
N ALA A 364 6.92 -10.11 -18.90
CA ALA A 364 8.26 -10.70 -18.89
C ALA A 364 9.22 -9.85 -18.06
N GLN A 365 10.26 -10.45 -17.49
CA GLN A 365 11.31 -9.70 -16.79
C GLN A 365 12.33 -9.17 -17.81
N TYR A 366 12.08 -7.96 -18.31
CA TYR A 366 12.92 -7.31 -19.32
C TYR A 366 14.20 -6.65 -18.75
N TRP A 367 14.60 -6.93 -17.51
CA TRP A 367 15.81 -6.36 -16.90
C TRP A 367 16.66 -7.42 -16.20
N PRO A 368 18.00 -7.29 -16.19
CA PRO A 368 18.87 -8.09 -15.34
C PRO A 368 18.74 -7.65 -13.87
N ASP A 369 18.77 -8.59 -12.94
CA ASP A 369 18.76 -8.27 -11.49
C ASP A 369 20.09 -7.70 -10.99
N GLN A 370 21.20 -8.00 -11.68
CA GLN A 370 22.55 -7.52 -11.37
C GLN A 370 23.44 -7.53 -12.61
N GLY A 371 24.50 -6.71 -12.61
CA GLY A 371 25.46 -6.64 -13.71
C GLY A 371 24.85 -6.06 -14.99
N CYS A 372 25.15 -6.65 -16.15
CA CYS A 372 24.57 -6.22 -17.43
C CYS A 372 24.15 -7.38 -18.33
N TRP A 373 23.10 -7.16 -19.12
CA TRP A 373 22.62 -8.07 -20.16
C TRP A 373 22.57 -7.35 -21.52
N THR A 374 22.36 -8.09 -22.61
CA THR A 374 22.16 -7.50 -23.95
C THR A 374 20.88 -8.07 -24.56
N TYR A 375 19.96 -7.18 -24.95
CA TYR A 375 18.68 -7.51 -25.55
C TYR A 375 18.70 -7.03 -27.01
N GLY A 376 18.77 -7.96 -27.96
CA GLY A 376 19.05 -7.65 -29.36
C GLY A 376 20.40 -6.93 -29.50
N ASN A 377 20.36 -5.66 -29.91
CA ASN A 377 21.53 -4.78 -30.01
C ASN A 377 21.64 -3.74 -28.88
N ILE A 378 20.82 -3.82 -27.82
CA ILE A 378 20.85 -2.89 -26.68
C ILE A 378 21.44 -3.57 -25.46
N ARG A 379 22.64 -3.12 -25.03
CA ARG A 379 23.22 -3.48 -23.73
C ARG A 379 22.53 -2.68 -22.63
N VAL A 380 22.18 -3.34 -21.53
CA VAL A 380 21.51 -2.78 -20.36
C VAL A 380 22.28 -3.19 -19.11
N SER A 381 22.81 -2.21 -18.37
CA SER A 381 23.56 -2.38 -17.11
C SER A 381 22.73 -1.88 -15.93
N VAL A 382 22.74 -2.58 -14.79
CA VAL A 382 22.13 -2.09 -13.54
C VAL A 382 23.09 -1.14 -12.85
N GLU A 383 22.60 0.05 -12.47
CA GLU A 383 23.38 1.05 -11.72
C GLU A 383 22.91 1.17 -10.27
N ASP A 384 21.60 1.10 -10.02
CA ASP A 384 20.98 1.32 -8.69
C ASP A 384 19.58 0.67 -8.63
N VAL A 385 19.19 0.17 -7.45
CA VAL A 385 17.88 -0.42 -7.14
C VAL A 385 17.42 0.03 -5.75
N THR A 386 16.42 0.90 -5.70
CA THR A 386 15.79 1.37 -4.46
C THR A 386 14.39 0.76 -4.32
N VAL A 387 14.20 -0.10 -3.32
CA VAL A 387 12.89 -0.72 -2.98
C VAL A 387 12.21 0.06 -1.85
N LEU A 388 10.96 0.46 -2.08
CA LEU A 388 10.03 1.11 -1.15
C LEU A 388 8.71 0.33 -1.07
N VAL A 389 7.86 0.64 -0.09
CA VAL A 389 6.62 -0.11 0.18
C VAL A 389 5.62 -0.16 -1.00
N ASP A 390 5.49 0.94 -1.76
CA ASP A 390 4.54 1.06 -2.87
C ASP A 390 5.16 0.86 -4.26
N TYR A 391 6.49 1.04 -4.39
CA TYR A 391 7.18 0.98 -5.66
C TYR A 391 8.69 0.70 -5.53
N THR A 392 9.28 0.15 -6.59
CA THR A 392 10.73 0.03 -6.76
C THR A 392 11.20 1.00 -7.85
N VAL A 393 12.32 1.68 -7.62
CA VAL A 393 13.04 2.47 -8.63
C VAL A 393 14.29 1.70 -9.04
N ARG A 394 14.51 1.51 -10.35
CA ARG A 394 15.75 0.93 -10.90
C ARG A 394 16.38 1.92 -11.87
N LYS A 395 17.70 2.12 -11.77
CA LYS A 395 18.46 2.91 -12.74
C LYS A 395 19.28 1.96 -13.62
N PHE A 396 19.24 2.20 -14.93
CA PHE A 396 19.95 1.42 -15.92
C PHE A 396 20.83 2.31 -16.81
N CYS A 397 22.07 1.89 -17.05
CA CYS A 397 22.89 2.47 -18.12
C CYS A 397 22.69 1.63 -19.39
N ILE A 398 22.15 2.25 -20.45
CA ILE A 398 21.88 1.56 -21.72
C ILE A 398 22.76 2.08 -22.86
N GLN A 399 23.15 1.19 -23.76
CA GLN A 399 23.96 1.53 -24.94
C GLN A 399 23.64 0.60 -26.10
N GLN A 400 23.44 1.16 -27.31
CA GLN A 400 23.39 0.38 -28.53
C GLN A 400 24.81 -0.13 -28.89
N VAL A 401 24.91 -1.43 -29.14
CA VAL A 401 26.15 -2.17 -29.45
C VAL A 401 26.02 -2.88 -30.80
N GLY A 402 27.13 -3.41 -31.31
CA GLY A 402 27.21 -4.12 -32.61
C GLY A 402 27.87 -3.29 -33.72
N ASP A 403 27.56 -1.99 -33.81
CA ASP A 403 28.30 -1.08 -34.70
C ASP A 403 29.60 -0.60 -34.03
N VAL A 404 30.74 -1.12 -34.51
CA VAL A 404 32.08 -0.76 -34.01
C VAL A 404 32.52 0.63 -34.50
N THR A 405 31.96 1.11 -35.61
CA THR A 405 32.31 2.38 -36.28
C THR A 405 31.53 3.57 -35.70
N ASN A 406 30.30 3.36 -35.26
CA ASN A 406 29.34 4.40 -34.87
C ASN A 406 28.93 4.28 -33.39
N LYS A 407 29.91 4.10 -32.49
CA LYS A 407 29.71 3.92 -31.04
C LYS A 407 28.87 5.05 -30.45
N LYS A 408 27.60 4.78 -30.17
CA LYS A 408 26.68 5.74 -29.56
C LYS A 408 27.01 5.96 -28.08
N PRO A 409 26.80 7.18 -27.53
CA PRO A 409 26.98 7.43 -26.11
C PRO A 409 25.97 6.63 -25.28
N GLN A 410 26.40 6.20 -24.10
CA GLN A 410 25.52 5.56 -23.13
C GLN A 410 24.45 6.53 -22.61
N ARG A 411 23.28 6.03 -22.24
CA ARG A 411 22.15 6.81 -21.71
C ARG A 411 21.70 6.24 -20.37
N LEU A 412 21.32 7.11 -19.43
CA LEU A 412 20.68 6.70 -18.19
C LEU A 412 19.17 6.56 -18.42
N VAL A 413 18.60 5.43 -18.02
CA VAL A 413 17.15 5.17 -18.04
C VAL A 413 16.70 4.78 -16.63
N THR A 414 15.60 5.38 -16.15
CA THR A 414 15.03 5.06 -14.84
C THR A 414 13.69 4.33 -15.03
N GLN A 415 13.59 3.11 -14.47
CA GLN A 415 12.32 2.38 -14.36
C GLN A 415 11.70 2.65 -12.99
N PHE A 416 10.46 3.12 -13.00
CA PHE A 416 9.58 3.24 -11.85
C PHE A 416 8.56 2.09 -11.90
N HIS A 417 8.64 1.15 -10.97
CA HIS A 417 7.80 -0.04 -10.90
C HIS A 417 6.85 0.04 -9.71
N PHE A 418 5.57 0.35 -9.95
CA PHE A 418 4.54 0.41 -8.92
C PHE A 418 4.05 -1.00 -8.55
N THR A 419 4.43 -1.47 -7.36
CA THR A 419 4.20 -2.83 -6.86
C THR A 419 2.90 -2.95 -6.04
N SER A 420 2.41 -1.83 -5.49
CA SER A 420 1.24 -1.80 -4.60
C SER A 420 -0.14 -1.93 -5.26
N TRP A 421 -0.23 -2.12 -6.59
CA TRP A 421 -1.54 -2.35 -7.22
C TRP A 421 -1.98 -3.81 -7.02
N PRO A 422 -3.13 -4.07 -6.38
CA PRO A 422 -3.61 -5.43 -6.13
C PRO A 422 -4.04 -6.18 -7.40
N ASP A 423 -3.99 -7.51 -7.35
CA ASP A 423 -4.49 -8.44 -8.38
C ASP A 423 -5.97 -8.19 -8.74
N PHE A 424 -6.78 -7.72 -7.78
CA PHE A 424 -8.18 -7.35 -7.98
C PHE A 424 -8.43 -5.90 -7.51
N GLY A 425 -9.20 -5.15 -8.30
CA GLY A 425 -9.60 -3.78 -7.96
C GLY A 425 -8.48 -2.76 -8.13
N VAL A 426 -8.32 -1.89 -7.13
CA VAL A 426 -7.45 -0.70 -7.14
C VAL A 426 -6.78 -0.53 -5.77
N PRO A 427 -5.66 0.23 -5.66
CA PRO A 427 -5.04 0.52 -4.38
C PRO A 427 -6.03 1.10 -3.36
N PHE A 428 -5.93 0.70 -2.09
CA PHE A 428 -6.86 1.14 -1.04
C PHE A 428 -6.79 2.65 -0.75
N THR A 429 -5.64 3.28 -1.02
CA THR A 429 -5.44 4.72 -0.91
C THR A 429 -4.76 5.26 -2.18
N PRO A 430 -5.17 6.42 -2.72
CA PRO A 430 -4.53 7.00 -3.90
C PRO A 430 -3.13 7.56 -3.66
N ILE A 431 -2.72 7.79 -2.40
CA ILE A 431 -1.49 8.55 -2.11
C ILE A 431 -0.22 7.87 -2.64
N GLY A 432 -0.15 6.54 -2.64
CA GLY A 432 0.97 5.81 -3.22
C GLY A 432 1.13 6.09 -4.72
N MET A 433 0.02 6.16 -5.45
CA MET A 433 0.01 6.52 -6.88
C MET A 433 0.38 7.98 -7.10
N LEU A 434 -0.09 8.90 -6.26
CA LEU A 434 0.27 10.32 -6.35
C LEU A 434 1.76 10.57 -6.08
N LYS A 435 2.33 9.93 -5.05
CA LYS A 435 3.77 10.02 -4.73
C LYS A 435 4.64 9.38 -5.81
N PHE A 436 4.24 8.21 -6.32
CA PHE A 436 4.88 7.55 -7.46
C PHE A 436 4.88 8.46 -8.69
N LEU A 437 3.76 9.09 -9.01
CA LEU A 437 3.61 10.00 -10.14
C LEU A 437 4.41 11.31 -9.96
N LYS A 438 4.44 11.89 -8.75
CA LYS A 438 5.34 13.01 -8.41
C LYS A 438 6.80 12.63 -8.68
N LYS A 439 7.26 11.48 -8.17
CA LYS A 439 8.64 10.99 -8.38
C LYS A 439 8.96 10.79 -9.87
N VAL A 440 8.05 10.20 -10.65
CA VAL A 440 8.20 10.06 -12.11
C VAL A 440 8.34 11.43 -12.80
N LYS A 441 7.48 12.41 -12.48
CA LYS A 441 7.53 13.75 -13.08
C LYS A 441 8.81 14.51 -12.73
N THR A 442 9.26 14.44 -11.47
CA THR A 442 10.49 15.10 -11.01
C THR A 442 11.75 14.48 -11.60
N CYS A 443 11.77 13.16 -11.84
CA CYS A 443 12.96 12.46 -12.34
C CYS A 443 13.06 12.39 -13.88
N ASN A 444 12.01 12.71 -14.63
CA ASN A 444 12.06 12.67 -16.11
C ASN A 444 12.77 13.92 -16.67
N PRO A 445 13.93 13.78 -17.36
CA PRO A 445 14.69 14.94 -17.82
C PRO A 445 14.02 15.62 -19.02
N GLN A 446 14.14 16.95 -19.11
CA GLN A 446 13.48 17.79 -20.12
C GLN A 446 13.87 17.50 -21.59
N TYR A 447 14.98 16.77 -21.82
CA TYR A 447 15.45 16.36 -23.15
C TYR A 447 15.03 14.94 -23.55
N ALA A 448 14.28 14.24 -22.68
CA ALA A 448 13.79 12.89 -22.97
C ALA A 448 12.78 12.89 -24.14
N GLY A 449 12.71 11.77 -24.85
CA GLY A 449 11.52 11.41 -25.60
C GLY A 449 10.38 10.92 -24.68
N PRO A 450 9.30 10.34 -25.24
CA PRO A 450 8.11 10.00 -24.48
C PRO A 450 8.37 9.05 -23.31
N ILE A 451 7.62 9.25 -22.23
CA ILE A 451 7.61 8.35 -21.07
C ILE A 451 6.86 7.07 -21.47
N VAL A 452 7.54 5.91 -21.41
CA VAL A 452 6.91 4.62 -21.74
C VAL A 452 6.18 4.09 -20.51
N VAL A 453 4.86 3.97 -20.59
CA VAL A 453 3.98 3.51 -19.51
C VAL A 453 3.37 2.17 -19.91
N HIS A 454 3.59 1.12 -19.12
CA HIS A 454 3.06 -0.22 -19.40
C HIS A 454 2.46 -0.90 -18.16
N CYS A 455 1.59 -1.87 -18.42
CA CYS A 455 1.15 -2.85 -17.42
C CYS A 455 1.25 -4.24 -18.07
N SER A 456 0.19 -5.07 -18.03
CA SER A 456 0.09 -6.26 -18.89
C SER A 456 -0.36 -5.88 -20.31
N ALA A 457 -1.60 -5.43 -20.48
CA ALA A 457 -2.19 -5.08 -21.78
C ALA A 457 -1.85 -3.65 -22.26
N GLY A 458 -1.33 -2.79 -21.37
CA GLY A 458 -1.00 -1.40 -21.73
C GLY A 458 -2.20 -0.47 -21.90
N VAL A 459 -3.35 -0.75 -21.24
CA VAL A 459 -4.58 0.05 -21.41
C VAL A 459 -5.27 0.44 -20.08
N GLY A 460 -5.42 -0.49 -19.14
CA GLY A 460 -6.14 -0.25 -17.88
C GLY A 460 -5.37 0.60 -16.88
N ARG A 461 -4.48 -0.02 -16.09
CA ARG A 461 -3.59 0.67 -15.14
C ARG A 461 -2.71 1.74 -15.82
N THR A 462 -2.21 1.46 -17.03
CA THR A 462 -1.51 2.42 -17.90
C THR A 462 -2.36 3.67 -18.17
N GLY A 463 -3.60 3.51 -18.60
CA GLY A 463 -4.51 4.63 -18.83
C GLY A 463 -4.83 5.38 -17.55
N THR A 464 -4.98 4.68 -16.43
CA THR A 464 -5.21 5.30 -15.12
C THR A 464 -4.08 6.24 -14.72
N PHE A 465 -2.82 5.81 -14.87
CA PHE A 465 -1.65 6.64 -14.62
C PHE A 465 -1.62 7.90 -15.51
N VAL A 466 -1.79 7.74 -16.82
CA VAL A 466 -1.76 8.84 -17.81
C VAL A 466 -2.89 9.86 -17.59
N VAL A 467 -4.08 9.39 -17.20
CA VAL A 467 -5.22 10.29 -16.92
C VAL A 467 -5.02 11.05 -15.62
N ILE A 468 -4.45 10.42 -14.57
CA ILE A 468 -4.14 11.13 -13.32
C ILE A 468 -3.10 12.23 -13.58
N ASP A 469 -2.03 11.96 -14.34
CA ASP A 469 -1.04 12.99 -14.74
C ASP A 469 -1.70 14.19 -15.43
N ALA A 470 -2.45 13.93 -16.49
CA ALA A 470 -3.08 14.97 -17.29
C ALA A 470 -4.16 15.76 -16.53
N MET A 471 -4.91 15.10 -15.64
CA MET A 471 -5.96 15.76 -14.86
C MET A 471 -5.40 16.54 -13.66
N LEU A 472 -4.20 16.22 -13.17
CA LEU A 472 -3.47 17.09 -12.24
C LEU A 472 -2.95 18.35 -12.94
N ASP A 473 -2.39 18.21 -14.15
CA ASP A 473 -1.96 19.36 -14.97
C ASP A 473 -3.15 20.28 -15.32
N MET A 474 -4.32 19.71 -15.63
CA MET A 474 -5.58 20.44 -15.84
C MET A 474 -6.13 21.08 -14.55
N MET A 475 -6.07 20.37 -13.41
CA MET A 475 -6.49 20.89 -12.11
C MET A 475 -5.67 22.12 -11.71
N HIS A 476 -4.37 22.09 -11.94
CA HIS A 476 -3.46 23.20 -11.69
C HIS A 476 -3.77 24.39 -12.63
N THR A 477 -3.96 24.13 -13.92
CA THR A 477 -4.07 25.17 -14.96
C THR A 477 -5.46 25.82 -15.05
N GLU A 478 -6.53 25.03 -15.04
CA GLU A 478 -7.91 25.51 -15.28
C GLU A 478 -8.79 25.53 -14.03
N ARG A 479 -8.29 25.06 -12.88
CA ARG A 479 -9.10 24.77 -11.67
C ARG A 479 -10.32 23.88 -11.97
N LYS A 480 -10.14 22.94 -12.92
CA LYS A 480 -11.16 22.00 -13.40
C LYS A 480 -10.55 20.63 -13.70
N VAL A 481 -11.39 19.61 -13.81
CA VAL A 481 -11.02 18.28 -14.32
C VAL A 481 -12.07 17.77 -15.33
N ASP A 482 -11.62 17.16 -16.42
CA ASP A 482 -12.45 16.56 -17.48
C ASP A 482 -12.03 15.11 -17.74
N VAL A 483 -12.24 14.24 -16.75
CA VAL A 483 -11.85 12.82 -16.83
C VAL A 483 -12.58 12.14 -17.99
N TYR A 484 -13.89 12.37 -18.12
CA TYR A 484 -14.71 11.80 -19.20
C TYR A 484 -14.18 12.21 -20.59
N GLY A 485 -13.98 13.51 -20.83
CA GLY A 485 -13.50 14.01 -22.11
C GLY A 485 -12.03 13.69 -22.38
N PHE A 486 -11.18 13.59 -21.36
CA PHE A 486 -9.79 13.17 -21.52
C PHE A 486 -9.67 11.66 -21.80
N VAL A 487 -10.38 10.80 -21.05
CA VAL A 487 -10.44 9.35 -21.34
C VAL A 487 -11.01 9.09 -22.74
N SER A 488 -12.08 9.81 -23.12
CA SER A 488 -12.64 9.75 -24.48
C SER A 488 -11.61 10.13 -25.55
N ARG A 489 -10.79 11.18 -25.32
CA ARG A 489 -9.73 11.60 -26.25
C ARG A 489 -8.62 10.57 -26.39
N ILE A 490 -8.07 10.03 -25.29
CA ILE A 490 -6.99 9.03 -25.37
C ILE A 490 -7.46 7.68 -25.92
N ARG A 491 -8.76 7.36 -25.84
CA ARG A 491 -9.37 6.23 -26.55
C ARG A 491 -9.41 6.39 -28.07
N ALA A 492 -9.13 7.58 -28.62
CA ALA A 492 -8.81 7.73 -30.05
C ALA A 492 -7.43 7.14 -30.38
N GLN A 493 -6.47 7.27 -29.45
CA GLN A 493 -5.07 6.93 -29.66
C GLN A 493 -4.75 5.46 -29.33
N ARG A 494 -5.47 4.83 -28.40
CA ARG A 494 -5.35 3.38 -28.10
C ARG A 494 -6.66 2.82 -27.57
N CYS A 495 -6.99 1.60 -27.97
CA CYS A 495 -8.23 0.94 -27.55
C CYS A 495 -8.33 0.79 -26.01
N GLN A 496 -9.54 0.83 -25.46
CA GLN A 496 -9.84 0.50 -24.05
C GLN A 496 -9.01 1.21 -22.96
N MET A 497 -8.41 2.38 -23.25
CA MET A 497 -7.71 3.18 -22.25
C MET A 497 -8.66 3.51 -21.07
N VAL A 498 -8.19 3.20 -19.85
CA VAL A 498 -9.03 2.99 -18.64
C VAL A 498 -10.08 1.90 -18.88
N GLN A 499 -9.82 0.70 -18.34
CA GLN A 499 -10.47 -0.53 -18.78
C GLN A 499 -11.61 -1.00 -17.86
N THR A 500 -11.68 -0.51 -16.61
CA THR A 500 -12.77 -0.82 -15.68
C THR A 500 -13.35 0.41 -15.02
N ASP A 501 -14.59 0.29 -14.55
CA ASP A 501 -15.27 1.28 -13.71
C ASP A 501 -14.50 1.57 -12.41
N MET A 502 -13.97 0.56 -11.74
CA MET A 502 -13.13 0.73 -10.54
C MET A 502 -11.85 1.54 -10.83
N GLN A 503 -11.22 1.35 -12.00
CA GLN A 503 -10.09 2.20 -12.44
C GLN A 503 -10.55 3.65 -12.69
N TYR A 504 -11.73 3.85 -13.29
CA TYR A 504 -12.31 5.17 -13.51
C TYR A 504 -12.61 5.90 -12.20
N VAL A 505 -13.21 5.22 -11.22
CA VAL A 505 -13.47 5.76 -9.87
C VAL A 505 -12.15 6.11 -9.16
N PHE A 506 -11.10 5.29 -9.29
CA PHE A 506 -9.81 5.55 -8.65
C PHE A 506 -9.11 6.81 -9.18
N ILE A 507 -9.32 7.19 -10.46
CA ILE A 507 -8.85 8.48 -11.00
C ILE A 507 -9.51 9.63 -10.23
N TYR A 508 -10.83 9.59 -10.05
CA TYR A 508 -11.56 10.60 -9.28
C TYR A 508 -11.10 10.66 -7.81
N GLN A 509 -10.85 9.50 -7.19
CA GLN A 509 -10.31 9.44 -5.82
C GLN A 509 -8.90 10.06 -5.73
N ALA A 510 -8.02 9.81 -6.70
CA ALA A 510 -6.69 10.43 -6.75
C ALA A 510 -6.73 11.95 -6.93
N LEU A 511 -7.66 12.45 -7.76
CA LEU A 511 -7.85 13.89 -7.96
C LEU A 511 -8.45 14.56 -6.72
N LEU A 512 -9.40 13.91 -6.04
CA LEU A 512 -9.97 14.41 -4.79
C LEU A 512 -8.95 14.43 -3.65
N GLU A 513 -8.13 13.37 -3.53
CA GLU A 513 -7.01 13.28 -2.60
C GLU A 513 -6.04 14.44 -2.79
N HIS A 514 -5.61 14.71 -4.03
CA HIS A 514 -4.74 15.86 -4.31
C HIS A 514 -5.44 17.20 -4.05
N TYR A 515 -6.73 17.34 -4.35
CA TYR A 515 -7.47 18.58 -4.13
C TYR A 515 -7.63 18.92 -2.63
N LEU A 516 -8.00 17.95 -1.79
CA LEU A 516 -8.27 18.17 -0.37
C LEU A 516 -6.99 18.38 0.45
N TYR A 517 -5.92 17.65 0.13
CA TYR A 517 -4.72 17.58 0.95
C TYR A 517 -3.50 18.28 0.32
N GLY A 518 -3.45 18.38 -1.01
CA GLY A 518 -2.34 18.98 -1.74
C GLY A 518 -1.05 18.15 -1.70
N ASP A 519 0.06 18.81 -2.02
CA ASP A 519 1.39 18.28 -1.76
C ASP A 519 1.82 18.70 -0.35
N THR A 520 2.05 17.71 0.52
CA THR A 520 2.39 17.87 1.95
C THR A 520 3.79 17.31 2.27
N GLU A 521 4.52 16.92 1.23
CA GLU A 521 5.89 16.42 1.29
C GLU A 521 6.88 17.58 1.17
N LEU A 522 7.86 17.60 2.07
CA LEU A 522 8.82 18.68 2.25
C LEU A 522 10.25 18.15 2.12
N GLU A 523 11.12 18.90 1.45
CA GLU A 523 12.56 18.73 1.57
C GLU A 523 13.02 19.13 2.98
N VAL A 524 14.06 18.48 3.51
CA VAL A 524 14.64 18.78 4.83
C VAL A 524 15.02 20.27 4.94
N THR A 525 15.57 20.84 3.88
CA THR A 525 15.91 22.27 3.73
C THR A 525 14.72 23.23 3.91
N SER A 526 13.49 22.75 3.65
CA SER A 526 12.25 23.53 3.74
C SER A 526 11.53 23.38 5.08
N LEU A 527 12.00 22.49 5.96
CA LEU A 527 11.30 22.17 7.21
C LEU A 527 11.11 23.40 8.11
N GLU A 528 12.17 24.17 8.39
CA GLU A 528 12.07 25.35 9.28
C GLU A 528 11.01 26.34 8.79
N THR A 529 10.96 26.61 7.48
CA THR A 529 9.97 27.51 6.86
C THR A 529 8.54 26.94 6.99
N HIS A 530 8.36 25.62 6.86
CA HIS A 530 7.06 24.98 7.10
C HIS A 530 6.66 25.03 8.58
N LEU A 531 7.58 24.78 9.50
CA LEU A 531 7.32 24.86 10.95
C LEU A 531 6.87 26.26 11.35
N GLN A 532 7.60 27.30 10.92
CA GLN A 532 7.18 28.70 11.11
C GLN A 532 5.77 28.95 10.55
N LYS A 533 5.42 28.37 9.40
CA LYS A 533 4.09 28.51 8.80
C LYS A 533 2.98 27.78 9.58
N ILE A 534 3.23 26.58 10.14
CA ILE A 534 2.18 25.81 10.84
C ILE A 534 1.98 26.23 12.30
N TYR A 535 3.02 26.73 12.98
CA TYR A 535 2.89 27.27 14.33
C TYR A 535 2.23 28.65 14.35
N ASN A 536 2.44 29.47 13.32
CA ASN A 536 1.77 30.75 13.19
C ASN A 536 0.27 30.62 12.86
N LYS A 537 -0.51 31.58 13.37
CA LYS A 537 -1.95 31.70 13.10
C LYS A 537 -2.21 32.00 11.62
N ILE A 538 -3.16 31.28 11.00
CA ILE A 538 -3.51 31.52 9.60
C ILE A 538 -4.28 32.86 9.49
N PRO A 539 -3.91 33.76 8.55
CA PRO A 539 -4.67 34.99 8.30
C PRO A 539 -6.13 34.70 7.93
N GLY A 540 -7.05 35.27 8.71
CA GLY A 540 -8.50 35.14 8.49
C GLY A 540 -9.18 33.97 9.22
N THR A 541 -8.47 33.11 9.94
CA THR A 541 -9.06 32.05 10.78
C THR A 541 -8.86 32.32 12.27
N SER A 542 -9.39 31.45 13.13
CA SER A 542 -9.05 31.39 14.56
C SER A 542 -7.74 30.62 14.82
N SER A 543 -7.49 29.58 14.02
CA SER A 543 -6.53 28.49 14.23
C SER A 543 -5.15 28.72 13.58
N ASN A 544 -4.13 27.98 14.04
CA ASN A 544 -2.84 27.86 13.36
C ASN A 544 -2.87 26.78 12.26
N GLY A 545 -1.76 26.63 11.51
CA GLY A 545 -1.68 25.64 10.43
C GLY A 545 -1.67 24.20 10.91
N LEU A 546 -1.06 23.93 12.06
CA LEU A 546 -1.00 22.60 12.67
C LEU A 546 -2.42 22.10 13.06
N GLU A 547 -3.25 23.00 13.61
CA GLU A 547 -4.66 22.73 13.95
C GLU A 547 -5.48 22.40 12.70
N GLU A 548 -5.35 23.19 11.62
CA GLU A 548 -6.10 22.92 10.37
C GLU A 548 -5.62 21.65 9.65
N GLU A 549 -4.33 21.30 9.71
CA GLU A 549 -3.84 20.00 9.26
C GLU A 549 -4.42 18.85 10.11
N PHE A 550 -4.32 18.93 11.45
CA PHE A 550 -4.82 17.88 12.32
C PHE A 550 -6.35 17.70 12.21
N LYS A 551 -7.09 18.80 11.99
CA LYS A 551 -8.53 18.83 11.69
C LYS A 551 -8.90 18.11 10.39
N LYS A 552 -8.09 18.25 9.33
CA LYS A 552 -8.23 17.41 8.12
C LYS A 552 -8.05 15.93 8.45
N LEU A 553 -7.07 15.59 9.29
CA LEU A 553 -6.85 14.20 9.73
C LEU A 553 -8.01 13.65 10.57
N THR A 554 -8.70 14.48 11.38
CA THR A 554 -9.86 14.04 12.19
C THR A 554 -11.17 13.99 11.41
N SER A 555 -11.24 14.65 10.26
CA SER A 555 -12.37 14.56 9.32
C SER A 555 -12.42 13.25 8.52
N ILE A 556 -11.37 12.42 8.60
CA ILE A 556 -11.32 11.09 7.98
C ILE A 556 -12.33 10.16 8.66
N LYS A 557 -13.33 9.69 7.90
CA LYS A 557 -14.39 8.81 8.39
C LYS A 557 -13.85 7.43 8.77
N ILE A 558 -14.13 7.00 10.01
CA ILE A 558 -13.83 5.65 10.50
C ILE A 558 -14.75 4.62 9.83
N GLN A 559 -14.17 3.54 9.30
CA GLN A 559 -14.86 2.52 8.50
C GLN A 559 -15.47 1.43 9.41
N ASN A 560 -16.49 1.83 10.18
CA ASN A 560 -17.18 0.97 11.16
C ASN A 560 -17.70 -0.35 10.57
N ASP A 561 -18.11 -0.32 9.29
CA ASP A 561 -18.55 -1.47 8.50
C ASP A 561 -17.47 -2.56 8.35
N LYS A 562 -16.20 -2.20 8.53
CA LYS A 562 -15.01 -3.07 8.49
C LYS A 562 -14.46 -3.41 9.88
N MET A 563 -15.12 -3.02 10.97
CA MET A 563 -14.67 -3.30 12.34
C MET A 563 -15.45 -4.48 12.95
N ARG A 564 -15.76 -5.51 12.14
CA ARG A 564 -16.75 -6.55 12.47
C ARG A 564 -16.23 -7.54 13.52
N THR A 565 -15.10 -8.21 13.27
CA THR A 565 -14.62 -9.28 14.16
C THR A 565 -14.35 -8.81 15.59
N GLY A 566 -13.86 -7.57 15.76
CA GLY A 566 -13.64 -6.97 17.09
C GLY A 566 -14.93 -6.58 17.83
N ASN A 567 -16.04 -6.38 17.11
CA ASN A 567 -17.37 -6.09 17.68
C ASN A 567 -18.20 -7.35 17.97
N LEU A 568 -17.72 -8.56 17.65
CA LEU A 568 -18.41 -9.80 18.03
C LEU A 568 -18.50 -9.90 19.56
N PRO A 569 -19.64 -10.32 20.15
CA PRO A 569 -19.82 -10.34 21.61
C PRO A 569 -18.74 -11.11 22.38
N ALA A 570 -18.25 -12.22 21.82
CA ALA A 570 -17.14 -13.00 22.38
C ALA A 570 -15.81 -12.21 22.46
N ASN A 571 -15.61 -11.29 21.53
CA ASN A 571 -14.39 -10.48 21.35
C ASN A 571 -14.48 -9.10 22.02
N MET A 572 -15.67 -8.56 22.31
CA MET A 572 -15.81 -7.25 22.96
C MET A 572 -15.00 -7.14 24.25
N LYS A 573 -15.00 -8.20 25.08
CA LYS A 573 -14.21 -8.30 26.32
C LYS A 573 -12.69 -8.30 26.12
N LYS A 574 -12.20 -8.58 24.90
CA LYS A 574 -10.77 -8.55 24.56
C LYS A 574 -10.28 -7.13 24.22
N ASN A 575 -11.16 -6.13 24.15
CA ASN A 575 -10.83 -4.76 23.72
C ASN A 575 -10.74 -3.81 24.91
N ARG A 576 -9.62 -3.08 25.06
CA ARG A 576 -9.47 -2.04 26.09
C ARG A 576 -10.29 -0.77 25.79
N VAL A 577 -10.54 -0.46 24.51
CA VAL A 577 -11.37 0.66 24.06
C VAL A 577 -12.18 0.23 22.83
N LEU A 578 -13.52 0.29 22.91
CA LEU A 578 -14.41 -0.21 21.84
C LEU A 578 -14.30 0.57 20.50
N GLN A 579 -13.94 1.85 20.55
CA GLN A 579 -13.70 2.67 19.34
C GLN A 579 -12.33 2.41 18.68
N ILE A 580 -11.44 1.65 19.34
CA ILE A 580 -10.05 1.42 18.90
C ILE A 580 -9.83 -0.09 18.77
N ILE A 581 -10.41 -0.65 17.71
CA ILE A 581 -10.33 -2.06 17.30
C ILE A 581 -9.88 -2.13 15.82
N PRO A 582 -9.27 -3.23 15.36
CA PRO A 582 -8.69 -3.29 14.02
C PRO A 582 -9.75 -3.31 12.91
N TYR A 583 -9.38 -2.84 11.72
CA TYR A 583 -10.14 -3.11 10.50
C TYR A 583 -9.91 -4.54 10.02
N GLU A 584 -10.91 -5.14 9.40
CA GLU A 584 -10.91 -6.56 8.97
C GLU A 584 -9.82 -6.88 7.94
N PHE A 585 -9.42 -5.92 7.11
CA PHE A 585 -8.48 -6.14 6.01
C PHE A 585 -7.01 -6.26 6.45
N ASN A 586 -6.68 -5.80 7.66
CA ASN A 586 -5.32 -5.81 8.22
C ASN A 586 -5.29 -6.18 9.72
N ARG A 587 -6.35 -6.80 10.25
CA ARG A 587 -6.32 -7.35 11.61
C ARG A 587 -5.25 -8.44 11.70
N VAL A 588 -4.53 -8.48 12.82
CA VAL A 588 -3.62 -9.61 13.07
C VAL A 588 -4.46 -10.83 13.43
N ILE A 589 -4.34 -11.89 12.64
CA ILE A 589 -5.02 -13.16 12.85
C ILE A 589 -4.06 -14.09 13.61
N ILE A 590 -4.52 -14.77 14.64
CA ILE A 590 -3.75 -15.83 15.32
C ILE A 590 -4.39 -17.21 15.09
N PRO A 591 -3.67 -18.33 15.28
CA PRO A 591 -4.25 -19.65 15.09
C PRO A 591 -5.46 -19.89 16.00
N VAL A 592 -6.46 -20.64 15.53
CA VAL A 592 -7.63 -21.01 16.35
C VAL A 592 -7.20 -22.04 17.42
N LYS A 593 -7.63 -21.85 18.68
CA LYS A 593 -7.46 -22.86 19.74
C LYS A 593 -8.38 -24.06 19.46
N ARG A 594 -7.89 -25.27 19.68
CA ARG A 594 -8.65 -26.50 19.39
C ARG A 594 -9.91 -26.57 20.28
N GLY A 595 -11.09 -26.48 19.67
CA GLY A 595 -12.37 -26.54 20.37
C GLY A 595 -12.94 -25.20 20.85
N GLU A 596 -12.28 -24.07 20.58
CA GLU A 596 -12.75 -22.74 20.99
C GLU A 596 -12.93 -21.80 19.78
N GLU A 597 -14.17 -21.41 19.49
CA GLU A 597 -14.48 -20.39 18.48
C GLU A 597 -14.03 -18.98 18.91
N ASN A 598 -13.82 -18.07 17.95
CA ASN A 598 -13.41 -16.66 18.19
C ASN A 598 -12.04 -16.49 18.90
N THR A 599 -11.18 -17.52 18.82
CA THR A 599 -9.81 -17.51 19.39
C THR A 599 -8.72 -17.11 18.40
N ASP A 600 -9.10 -16.68 17.19
CA ASP A 600 -8.25 -16.08 16.16
C ASP A 600 -8.07 -14.56 16.33
N TYR A 601 -8.85 -13.94 17.21
CA TYR A 601 -8.91 -12.48 17.37
C TYR A 601 -8.02 -11.94 18.50
N VAL A 602 -7.22 -10.94 18.13
CA VAL A 602 -6.51 -9.99 19.00
C VAL A 602 -6.81 -8.56 18.57
N ASN A 603 -6.83 -7.60 19.50
CA ASN A 603 -6.91 -6.17 19.15
C ASN A 603 -5.54 -5.64 18.69
N ALA A 604 -5.16 -6.01 17.47
CA ALA A 604 -3.95 -5.56 16.81
C ALA A 604 -4.15 -5.41 15.30
N SER A 605 -3.46 -4.45 14.70
CA SER A 605 -3.46 -4.17 13.26
C SER A 605 -2.05 -4.28 12.70
N PHE A 606 -1.89 -4.86 11.51
CA PHE A 606 -0.69 -4.65 10.70
C PHE A 606 -0.64 -3.22 10.18
N ILE A 607 0.57 -2.66 10.17
CA ILE A 607 0.87 -1.30 9.74
C ILE A 607 2.06 -1.33 8.79
N ASP A 608 1.86 -0.82 7.58
CA ASP A 608 2.92 -0.60 6.58
C ASP A 608 3.97 0.39 7.08
N GLY A 609 5.24 0.10 6.82
CA GLY A 609 6.37 1.01 7.05
C GLY A 609 6.86 1.67 5.77
N TYR A 610 8.07 2.24 5.81
CA TYR A 610 8.63 2.96 4.66
C TYR A 610 9.05 2.03 3.51
N ARG A 611 9.68 0.89 3.81
CA ARG A 611 10.19 -0.07 2.81
C ARG A 611 9.38 -1.34 2.65
N GLN A 612 8.64 -1.73 3.68
CA GLN A 612 8.04 -3.06 3.77
C GLN A 612 6.58 -2.93 4.22
N LYS A 613 5.75 -3.84 3.74
CA LYS A 613 4.41 -4.04 4.31
C LYS A 613 4.50 -4.76 5.65
N ASP A 614 3.47 -4.57 6.47
CA ASP A 614 3.35 -5.21 7.78
C ASP A 614 4.56 -4.95 8.72
N SER A 615 5.28 -3.82 8.54
CA SER A 615 6.48 -3.48 9.32
C SER A 615 6.24 -3.40 10.83
N TYR A 616 5.04 -3.01 11.24
CA TYR A 616 4.64 -2.95 12.63
C TYR A 616 3.33 -3.69 12.87
N ILE A 617 3.19 -4.26 14.07
CA ILE A 617 1.93 -4.70 14.66
C ILE A 617 1.53 -3.65 15.70
N ALA A 618 0.57 -2.78 15.36
CA ALA A 618 0.01 -1.81 16.30
C ALA A 618 -1.05 -2.48 17.17
N SER A 619 -0.70 -2.76 18.42
CA SER A 619 -1.53 -3.50 19.39
C SER A 619 -1.92 -2.64 20.58
N GLN A 620 -3.05 -2.97 21.23
CA GLN A 620 -3.31 -2.48 22.60
C GLN A 620 -2.32 -3.12 23.60
N GLY A 621 -2.11 -2.48 24.75
CA GLY A 621 -1.42 -3.12 25.87
C GLY A 621 -2.31 -4.23 26.44
N PRO A 622 -1.80 -5.48 26.58
CA PRO A 622 -2.63 -6.62 26.95
C PRO A 622 -3.42 -6.38 28.23
N LEU A 623 -4.66 -6.85 28.22
CA LEU A 623 -5.49 -7.06 29.41
C LEU A 623 -5.07 -8.41 30.04
N GLN A 624 -5.28 -8.58 31.34
CA GLN A 624 -4.84 -9.79 32.07
C GLN A 624 -5.28 -11.11 31.39
N HIS A 625 -6.52 -11.19 30.93
CA HIS A 625 -7.10 -12.34 30.22
C HIS A 625 -6.77 -12.40 28.72
N THR A 626 -5.82 -11.60 28.24
CA THR A 626 -5.35 -11.57 26.84
C THR A 626 -3.83 -11.70 26.70
N ILE A 627 -3.08 -11.83 27.80
CA ILE A 627 -1.61 -12.00 27.77
C ILE A 627 -1.20 -13.24 26.96
N GLU A 628 -1.96 -14.33 27.07
CA GLU A 628 -1.73 -15.54 26.26
C GLU A 628 -1.91 -15.25 24.77
N ASP A 629 -3.02 -14.63 24.36
CA ASP A 629 -3.30 -14.29 22.95
C ASP A 629 -2.26 -13.29 22.39
N PHE A 630 -1.72 -12.39 23.23
CA PHE A 630 -0.63 -11.48 22.88
C PHE A 630 0.69 -12.22 22.62
N TRP A 631 1.06 -13.21 23.45
CA TRP A 631 2.25 -14.03 23.21
C TRP A 631 2.09 -15.00 22.04
N ARG A 632 0.87 -15.55 21.83
CA ARG A 632 0.52 -16.35 20.64
C ARG A 632 0.66 -15.51 19.36
N MET A 633 0.24 -14.25 19.38
CA MET A 633 0.44 -13.29 18.29
C MET A 633 1.92 -13.03 17.99
N ILE A 634 2.72 -12.72 19.00
CA ILE A 634 4.16 -12.48 18.86
C ILE A 634 4.87 -13.72 18.29
N TRP A 635 4.49 -14.92 18.75
CA TRP A 635 5.07 -16.17 18.27
C TRP A 635 4.69 -16.51 16.83
N GLU A 636 3.41 -16.40 16.45
CA GLU A 636 2.95 -16.68 15.08
C GLU A 636 3.65 -15.76 14.07
N TRP A 637 3.62 -14.45 14.34
CA TRP A 637 4.13 -13.42 13.44
C TRP A 637 5.62 -13.10 13.59
N LYS A 638 6.32 -13.91 14.40
CA LYS A 638 7.78 -13.90 14.55
C LYS A 638 8.37 -12.56 14.99
N SER A 639 7.60 -11.76 15.72
CA SER A 639 8.06 -10.47 16.25
C SER A 639 9.24 -10.67 17.21
N CYS A 640 10.38 -10.09 16.86
CA CYS A 640 11.60 -10.13 17.68
C CYS A 640 11.86 -8.82 18.45
N SER A 641 10.99 -7.82 18.26
CA SER A 641 11.08 -6.48 18.84
C SER A 641 9.71 -6.05 19.34
N ILE A 642 9.57 -5.90 20.66
CA ILE A 642 8.36 -5.40 21.31
C ILE A 642 8.66 -3.99 21.85
N VAL A 643 7.81 -3.01 21.54
CA VAL A 643 7.95 -1.62 21.99
C VAL A 643 6.75 -1.27 22.86
N MET A 644 7.00 -0.99 24.13
CA MET A 644 6.02 -0.61 25.14
C MET A 644 6.13 0.88 25.45
N LEU A 645 5.07 1.64 25.17
CA LEU A 645 5.03 3.10 25.22
C LEU A 645 4.07 3.61 26.31
N THR A 646 4.01 2.91 27.44
CA THR A 646 3.08 3.19 28.55
C THR A 646 3.59 2.44 29.77
N GLU A 647 3.42 3.01 30.96
CA GLU A 647 3.67 2.27 32.19
C GLU A 647 2.55 1.24 32.45
N LEU A 648 2.71 0.37 33.45
CA LEU A 648 1.64 -0.55 33.86
C LEU A 648 0.43 0.21 34.38
N GLU A 649 0.65 1.30 35.11
CA GLU A 649 -0.36 2.20 35.67
C GLU A 649 0.06 3.66 35.41
N GLU A 650 -0.90 4.51 35.02
CA GLU A 650 -0.69 5.96 34.91
C GLU A 650 -1.93 6.69 35.48
N ARG A 651 -1.71 7.62 36.40
CA ARG A 651 -2.72 8.36 37.18
C ARG A 651 -3.70 7.47 37.96
N GLY A 652 -3.23 6.38 38.58
CA GLY A 652 -4.10 5.48 39.33
C GLY A 652 -5.02 4.62 38.45
N GLN A 653 -4.63 4.36 37.20
CA GLN A 653 -5.39 3.56 36.24
C GLN A 653 -4.49 2.61 35.45
N GLU A 654 -4.80 1.32 35.51
CA GLU A 654 -4.13 0.25 34.74
C GLU A 654 -4.18 0.56 33.23
N LYS A 655 -2.99 0.70 32.63
CA LYS A 655 -2.79 0.97 31.21
C LYS A 655 -2.36 -0.27 30.44
N CYS A 656 -1.63 -1.18 31.10
CA CYS A 656 -1.15 -2.44 30.56
C CYS A 656 -0.99 -3.47 31.70
N ALA A 657 -1.44 -4.70 31.49
CA ALA A 657 -1.08 -5.80 32.38
C ALA A 657 0.38 -6.22 32.14
N GLN A 658 1.09 -6.65 33.19
CA GLN A 658 2.48 -7.12 33.06
C GLN A 658 2.50 -8.49 32.36
N TYR A 659 3.10 -8.53 31.17
CA TYR A 659 3.15 -9.71 30.31
C TYR A 659 4.54 -10.39 30.26
N TRP A 660 5.49 -9.93 31.07
CA TRP A 660 6.84 -10.50 31.20
C TRP A 660 7.10 -10.89 32.66
N PRO A 661 7.94 -11.91 32.94
CA PRO A 661 8.30 -12.27 34.30
C PRO A 661 9.21 -11.19 34.91
N SER A 662 9.03 -10.89 36.20
CA SER A 662 10.01 -10.07 36.95
C SER A 662 11.26 -10.88 37.26
N ASP A 663 11.10 -12.14 37.68
CA ASP A 663 12.18 -13.06 38.03
C ASP A 663 11.90 -14.45 37.44
N ALA A 664 12.98 -15.17 37.09
CA ALA A 664 12.94 -16.50 36.45
C ALA A 664 12.08 -16.56 35.16
N SER A 665 10.97 -17.30 35.16
CA SER A 665 10.14 -17.56 33.99
C SER A 665 8.66 -17.73 34.30
N VAL A 666 7.83 -17.49 33.28
CA VAL A 666 6.36 -17.58 33.34
C VAL A 666 5.83 -18.27 32.08
N SER A 667 4.76 -19.04 32.21
CA SER A 667 4.14 -19.75 31.08
C SER A 667 2.71 -19.26 30.82
N TYR A 668 2.44 -18.93 29.56
CA TYR A 668 1.15 -18.52 29.04
C TYR A 668 0.72 -19.52 27.95
N GLY A 669 -0.06 -20.54 28.32
CA GLY A 669 -0.42 -21.64 27.41
C GLY A 669 0.81 -22.42 26.94
N ASP A 670 0.97 -22.59 25.63
CA ASP A 670 2.15 -23.23 25.02
C ASP A 670 3.43 -22.37 25.06
N ILE A 671 3.36 -21.10 25.49
CA ILE A 671 4.49 -20.16 25.41
C ILE A 671 5.09 -19.92 26.81
N THR A 672 6.34 -20.31 27.02
CA THR A 672 7.13 -19.96 28.20
C THR A 672 8.04 -18.78 27.88
N VAL A 673 8.08 -17.79 28.77
CA VAL A 673 8.90 -16.57 28.68
C VAL A 673 9.86 -16.53 29.86
N GLU A 674 11.15 -16.35 29.61
CA GLU A 674 12.20 -16.26 30.62
C GLU A 674 12.98 -14.95 30.44
N LEU A 675 13.19 -14.19 31.52
CA LEU A 675 14.00 -12.97 31.49
C LEU A 675 15.49 -13.34 31.57
N LYS A 676 16.28 -12.96 30.55
CA LYS A 676 17.71 -13.26 30.45
C LYS A 676 18.62 -12.09 30.81
N LYS A 677 18.20 -10.86 30.50
CA LYS A 677 18.91 -9.63 30.82
C LYS A 677 17.93 -8.47 30.90
N GLU A 678 18.17 -7.56 31.86
CA GLU A 678 17.59 -6.22 31.87
C GLU A 678 18.72 -5.19 31.74
N GLU A 679 18.50 -4.13 30.96
CA GLU A 679 19.47 -3.05 30.71
C GLU A 679 18.75 -1.70 30.66
N GLU A 680 18.95 -0.87 31.67
CA GLU A 680 18.34 0.45 31.81
C GLU A 680 19.12 1.49 30.98
N CYS A 681 18.41 2.23 30.13
CA CYS A 681 18.93 3.34 29.33
C CYS A 681 18.21 4.64 29.72
N GLU A 682 18.81 5.80 29.37
CA GLU A 682 18.37 7.16 29.77
C GLU A 682 16.86 7.47 29.66
N SER A 683 16.11 6.79 28.79
CA SER A 683 14.66 7.00 28.64
C SER A 683 13.86 5.72 28.41
N TYR A 684 14.50 4.54 28.51
CA TYR A 684 13.85 3.25 28.28
C TYR A 684 14.63 2.09 28.89
N THR A 685 13.92 1.04 29.29
CA THR A 685 14.53 -0.24 29.71
C THR A 685 14.49 -1.26 28.58
N VAL A 686 15.58 -2.00 28.38
CA VAL A 686 15.67 -3.11 27.42
C VAL A 686 15.61 -4.44 28.18
N ARG A 687 14.69 -5.33 27.80
CA ARG A 687 14.61 -6.70 28.35
C ARG A 687 14.88 -7.72 27.25
N ASP A 688 15.91 -8.55 27.44
CA ASP A 688 16.15 -9.72 26.60
C ASP A 688 15.36 -10.90 27.15
N LEU A 689 14.37 -11.35 26.39
CA LEU A 689 13.48 -12.45 26.73
C LEU A 689 13.83 -13.67 25.88
N LEU A 690 14.02 -14.82 26.53
CA LEU A 690 14.03 -16.12 25.84
C LEU A 690 12.60 -16.66 25.84
N VAL A 691 11.99 -16.71 24.66
CA VAL A 691 10.61 -17.14 24.47
C VAL A 691 10.60 -18.51 23.81
N THR A 692 10.02 -19.50 24.47
CA THR A 692 10.02 -20.90 24.05
C THR A 692 8.59 -21.40 23.86
N ASN A 693 8.27 -21.88 22.67
CA ASN A 693 7.03 -22.60 22.41
C ASN A 693 7.26 -24.08 22.75
N THR A 694 6.61 -24.55 23.82
CA THR A 694 6.78 -25.90 24.37
C THR A 694 6.19 -26.98 23.46
N ARG A 695 5.16 -26.64 22.67
CA ARG A 695 4.54 -27.54 21.67
C ARG A 695 5.40 -27.72 20.42
N GLU A 696 6.10 -26.69 19.99
CA GLU A 696 7.06 -26.77 18.87
C GLU A 696 8.46 -27.23 19.30
N ASN A 697 8.76 -27.19 20.60
CA ASN A 697 10.10 -27.32 21.18
C ASN A 697 11.14 -26.42 20.49
N LYS A 698 10.82 -25.13 20.36
CA LYS A 698 11.67 -24.10 19.75
C LYS A 698 11.71 -22.86 20.63
N SER A 699 12.86 -22.19 20.66
CA SER A 699 13.06 -20.93 21.36
C SER A 699 13.48 -19.82 20.41
N ARG A 700 13.19 -18.56 20.77
CA ARG A 700 13.61 -17.35 20.07
C ARG A 700 14.01 -16.29 21.09
N GLN A 701 15.03 -15.48 20.77
CA GLN A 701 15.31 -14.27 21.52
C GLN A 701 14.38 -13.16 21.03
N ILE A 702 13.69 -12.50 21.97
CA ILE A 702 12.77 -11.40 21.71
C ILE A 702 13.15 -10.26 22.65
N ARG A 703 13.29 -9.04 22.11
CA ARG A 703 13.73 -7.87 22.87
C ARG A 703 12.55 -6.94 23.12
N GLN A 704 12.24 -6.69 24.40
CA GLN A 704 11.30 -5.63 24.80
C GLN A 704 12.08 -4.33 24.98
N PHE A 705 11.52 -3.22 24.50
CA PHE A 705 11.96 -1.86 24.75
C PHE A 705 10.81 -1.12 25.45
N HIS A 706 10.94 -0.83 26.74
CA HIS A 706 9.93 -0.18 27.57
C HIS A 706 10.30 1.30 27.75
N PHE A 707 9.56 2.21 27.10
CA PHE A 707 9.83 3.65 27.07
C PHE A 707 9.21 4.39 28.25
N HIS A 708 10.07 4.88 29.14
CA HIS A 708 9.71 5.63 30.35
C HIS A 708 9.62 7.15 30.11
N GLY A 709 10.19 7.65 28.99
CA GLY A 709 10.24 9.08 28.68
C GLY A 709 8.92 9.73 28.27
N TRP A 710 7.75 9.07 28.40
CA TRP A 710 6.46 9.67 28.07
C TRP A 710 5.67 10.07 29.34
N PRO A 711 5.39 11.36 29.57
CA PRO A 711 4.66 11.79 30.76
C PRO A 711 3.19 11.31 30.80
N GLU A 712 2.64 11.22 32.00
CA GLU A 712 1.21 10.94 32.22
C GLU A 712 0.28 12.01 31.61
N VAL A 713 0.79 13.22 31.38
CA VAL A 713 0.07 14.36 30.79
C VAL A 713 0.84 14.84 29.56
N GLY A 714 0.17 14.91 28.41
CA GLY A 714 0.71 15.50 27.18
C GLY A 714 1.78 14.63 26.48
N ILE A 715 2.91 15.28 26.16
CA ILE A 715 4.00 14.77 25.31
C ILE A 715 5.36 15.00 25.97
N PRO A 716 6.41 14.25 25.57
CA PRO A 716 7.77 14.48 26.07
C PRO A 716 8.30 15.90 25.80
N THR A 717 9.17 16.38 26.68
CA THR A 717 9.77 17.72 26.61
C THR A 717 10.74 17.92 25.44
N ASP A 718 11.25 16.83 24.88
CA ASP A 718 12.19 16.75 23.76
C ASP A 718 12.01 15.40 23.04
N GLY A 719 12.62 15.27 21.87
CA GLY A 719 12.61 14.08 21.05
C GLY A 719 13.78 13.11 21.27
N LYS A 720 14.79 13.46 22.07
CA LYS A 720 16.04 12.70 22.25
C LYS A 720 15.76 11.24 22.63
N GLY A 721 14.92 11.03 23.65
CA GLY A 721 14.54 9.70 24.10
C GLY A 721 13.84 8.87 23.02
N MET A 722 12.97 9.52 22.23
CA MET A 722 12.21 8.88 21.14
C MET A 722 13.11 8.51 19.96
N ILE A 723 14.06 9.37 19.58
CA ILE A 723 15.08 9.09 18.57
C ILE A 723 15.94 7.90 18.99
N ASN A 724 16.38 7.87 20.25
CA ASN A 724 17.24 6.81 20.78
C ASN A 724 16.56 5.43 20.77
N ILE A 725 15.29 5.32 21.21
CA ILE A 725 14.56 4.04 21.18
C ILE A 725 14.25 3.59 19.75
N ILE A 726 13.90 4.51 18.83
CA ILE A 726 13.70 4.18 17.41
C ILE A 726 15.00 3.63 16.80
N ALA A 727 16.15 4.25 17.06
CA ALA A 727 17.45 3.79 16.59
C ALA A 727 17.83 2.41 17.18
N ALA A 728 17.54 2.17 18.47
CA ALA A 728 17.80 0.89 19.12
C ALA A 728 16.93 -0.25 18.54
N VAL A 729 15.65 0.03 18.27
CA VAL A 729 14.73 -0.91 17.59
C VAL A 729 15.18 -1.18 16.16
N GLN A 730 15.53 -0.15 15.38
CA GLN A 730 16.06 -0.33 14.01
C GLN A 730 17.34 -1.19 13.98
N LYS A 731 18.25 -1.01 14.97
CA LYS A 731 19.45 -1.83 15.14
C LYS A 731 19.12 -3.30 15.44
N GLN A 732 18.12 -3.56 16.29
CA GLN A 732 17.63 -4.92 16.58
C GLN A 732 17.05 -5.57 15.31
N GLN A 733 16.21 -4.85 14.55
CA GLN A 733 15.57 -5.37 13.34
C GLN A 733 16.55 -5.84 12.27
N GLN A 734 17.63 -5.08 12.06
CA GLN A 734 18.74 -5.43 11.16
C GLN A 734 19.46 -6.72 11.58
N GLN A 735 19.43 -7.07 12.87
CA GLN A 735 20.03 -8.29 13.42
C GLN A 735 19.04 -9.46 13.48
N SER A 736 17.72 -9.19 13.56
CA SER A 736 16.66 -10.20 13.72
C SER A 736 15.84 -10.49 12.46
N GLY A 737 16.30 -10.07 11.27
CA GLY A 737 15.67 -10.41 10.00
C GLY A 737 14.38 -9.64 9.64
N ASN A 738 14.21 -8.42 10.16
CA ASN A 738 13.14 -7.48 9.79
C ASN A 738 11.69 -8.02 9.94
N HIS A 739 11.44 -8.93 10.87
CA HIS A 739 10.09 -9.38 11.23
C HIS A 739 9.24 -8.25 11.85
N PRO A 740 7.89 -8.28 11.79
CA PRO A 740 7.04 -7.18 12.26
C PRO A 740 7.34 -6.73 13.71
N ILE A 741 7.49 -5.42 13.93
CA ILE A 741 7.74 -4.83 15.26
C ILE A 741 6.41 -4.74 16.02
N THR A 742 6.28 -5.37 17.18
CA THR A 742 5.06 -5.23 18.00
C THR A 742 5.11 -3.95 18.81
N VAL A 743 4.30 -2.94 18.45
CA VAL A 743 4.27 -1.63 19.11
C VAL A 743 2.94 -1.46 19.86
N HIS A 744 3.00 -1.21 21.16
CA HIS A 744 1.81 -0.95 21.98
C HIS A 744 1.97 0.22 22.95
N CYS A 745 0.85 0.80 23.32
CA CYS A 745 0.69 1.64 24.50
C CYS A 745 -0.46 1.07 25.32
N SER A 746 -1.40 1.88 25.82
CA SER A 746 -2.63 1.36 26.42
C SER A 746 -3.65 0.91 25.36
N ALA A 747 -4.24 1.83 24.58
CA ALA A 747 -5.22 1.48 23.54
C ALA A 747 -4.60 1.11 22.18
N GLY A 748 -3.29 1.32 22.00
CA GLY A 748 -2.59 0.98 20.75
C GLY A 748 -2.84 1.95 19.60
N ALA A 749 -3.06 3.23 19.86
CA ALA A 749 -3.39 4.23 18.83
C ALA A 749 -2.58 5.54 18.95
N GLY A 750 -2.70 6.28 20.05
CA GLY A 750 -2.02 7.58 20.21
C GLY A 750 -0.48 7.49 20.18
N ARG A 751 0.11 7.06 21.30
CA ARG A 751 1.58 6.87 21.41
C ARG A 751 2.12 5.86 20.38
N THR A 752 1.43 4.73 20.19
CA THR A 752 1.75 3.73 19.14
C THR A 752 1.83 4.34 17.74
N GLY A 753 0.81 5.11 17.33
CA GLY A 753 0.81 5.78 16.03
C GLY A 753 1.90 6.85 15.92
N THR A 754 2.26 7.50 17.02
CA THR A 754 3.35 8.47 17.08
C THR A 754 4.70 7.77 16.83
N PHE A 755 4.96 6.63 17.47
CA PHE A 755 6.15 5.82 17.22
C PHE A 755 6.20 5.27 15.79
N CYS A 756 5.10 4.71 15.27
CA CYS A 756 5.06 4.20 13.88
C CYS A 756 5.22 5.33 12.85
N ALA A 757 4.67 6.53 13.12
CA ALA A 757 4.86 7.70 12.27
C ALA A 757 6.32 8.13 12.25
N LEU A 758 6.94 8.29 13.42
CA LEU A 758 8.33 8.70 13.54
C LEU A 758 9.31 7.67 12.99
N GLY A 759 9.12 6.37 13.27
CA GLY A 759 9.94 5.31 12.67
C GLY A 759 9.92 5.36 11.13
N THR A 760 8.74 5.63 10.55
CA THR A 760 8.55 5.75 9.10
C THR A 760 9.12 7.05 8.51
N VAL A 761 8.89 8.20 9.15
CA VAL A 761 9.38 9.51 8.66
C VAL A 761 10.89 9.63 8.83
N LEU A 762 11.47 9.20 9.95
CA LEU A 762 12.91 9.28 10.19
C LEU A 762 13.70 8.34 9.25
N GLU A 763 13.17 7.15 8.94
CA GLU A 763 13.79 6.29 7.92
C GLU A 763 13.73 6.94 6.52
N ARG A 764 12.60 7.58 6.18
CA ARG A 764 12.44 8.28 4.90
C ARG A 764 13.36 9.51 4.78
N VAL A 765 13.43 10.34 5.81
CA VAL A 765 14.34 11.49 5.88
C VAL A 765 15.78 11.03 5.64
N LYS A 766 16.22 10.00 6.35
CA LYS A 766 17.57 9.42 6.20
C LYS A 766 17.82 8.84 4.79
N ALA A 767 16.79 8.32 4.12
CA ALA A 767 16.90 7.67 2.82
C ALA A 767 16.78 8.61 1.60
N GLU A 768 15.93 9.64 1.67
CA GLU A 768 15.55 10.49 0.53
C GLU A 768 15.79 12.00 0.74
N GLY A 769 16.10 12.47 1.94
CA GLY A 769 16.20 13.91 2.24
C GLY A 769 14.85 14.64 2.31
N ILE A 770 13.74 13.89 2.40
CA ILE A 770 12.36 14.41 2.40
C ILE A 770 11.53 13.80 3.52
N LEU A 771 10.55 14.56 4.02
CA LEU A 771 9.57 14.14 5.02
C LEU A 771 8.14 14.41 4.55
N ASP A 772 7.17 13.72 5.16
CA ASP A 772 5.74 13.96 4.94
C ASP A 772 4.98 13.42 6.17
N VAL A 773 4.86 14.26 7.20
CA VAL A 773 4.21 13.88 8.46
C VAL A 773 2.71 13.71 8.25
N PHE A 774 2.08 14.59 7.48
CA PHE A 774 0.64 14.56 7.22
C PHE A 774 0.19 13.26 6.57
N GLN A 775 0.77 12.85 5.43
CA GLN A 775 0.34 11.63 4.74
C GLN A 775 0.78 10.36 5.45
N THR A 776 1.89 10.37 6.20
CA THR A 776 2.23 9.25 7.08
C THR A 776 1.13 9.04 8.12
N VAL A 777 0.76 10.07 8.89
CA VAL A 777 -0.29 9.94 9.92
C VAL A 777 -1.65 9.61 9.30
N LYS A 778 -1.97 10.18 8.13
CA LYS A 778 -3.17 9.83 7.35
C LYS A 778 -3.19 8.36 6.94
N SER A 779 -2.07 7.82 6.45
CA SER A 779 -1.95 6.39 6.11
C SER A 779 -2.14 5.50 7.34
N LEU A 780 -1.55 5.87 8.48
CA LEU A 780 -1.76 5.14 9.75
C LEU A 780 -3.23 5.14 10.17
N ARG A 781 -3.95 6.27 10.08
CA ARG A 781 -5.39 6.35 10.42
C ARG A 781 -6.29 5.55 9.48
N LEU A 782 -5.89 5.37 8.22
CA LEU A 782 -6.58 4.50 7.27
C LEU A 782 -6.36 3.01 7.58
N GLN A 783 -5.27 2.66 8.29
CA GLN A 783 -4.93 1.29 8.68
C GLN A 783 -5.40 0.92 10.10
N ARG A 784 -5.45 1.86 11.04
CA ARG A 784 -6.00 1.65 12.39
C ARG A 784 -6.68 2.93 12.92
N PRO A 785 -7.89 2.86 13.50
CA PRO A 785 -8.56 4.03 14.06
C PRO A 785 -7.70 4.82 15.07
N HIS A 786 -7.84 6.15 15.06
CA HIS A 786 -7.25 7.08 16.02
C HIS A 786 -5.71 7.08 16.15
N MET A 787 -4.96 6.52 15.20
CA MET A 787 -3.49 6.62 15.18
C MET A 787 -3.03 8.09 15.22
N VAL A 788 -2.09 8.41 16.13
CA VAL A 788 -1.74 9.78 16.56
C VAL A 788 -2.99 10.54 17.02
N GLN A 789 -3.35 10.40 18.29
CA GLN A 789 -4.73 10.63 18.76
C GLN A 789 -5.02 12.10 19.10
N THR A 790 -4.03 12.89 19.51
CA THR A 790 -4.17 14.30 19.92
C THR A 790 -3.36 15.25 19.05
N LEU A 791 -3.71 16.54 19.07
CA LEU A 791 -2.96 17.60 18.38
C LEU A 791 -1.50 17.64 18.85
N GLU A 792 -1.28 17.57 20.17
CA GLU A 792 0.06 17.50 20.79
C GLU A 792 0.88 16.32 20.26
N GLN A 793 0.27 15.15 20.04
CA GLN A 793 0.96 14.00 19.45
C GLN A 793 1.36 14.23 17.99
N TYR A 794 0.59 15.02 17.24
CA TYR A 794 0.93 15.43 15.88
C TYR A 794 2.00 16.54 15.86
N GLU A 795 1.96 17.45 16.82
CA GLU A 795 3.03 18.43 17.09
C GLU A 795 4.36 17.75 17.41
N PHE A 796 4.33 16.74 18.29
CA PHE A 796 5.50 15.97 18.68
C PHE A 796 6.11 15.21 17.48
N CYS A 797 5.30 14.76 16.51
CA CYS A 797 5.82 14.20 15.27
C CYS A 797 6.72 15.20 14.50
N TYR A 798 6.29 16.46 14.38
CA TYR A 798 7.09 17.51 13.74
C TYR A 798 8.34 17.86 14.55
N LYS A 799 8.20 18.03 15.87
CA LYS A 799 9.29 18.39 16.78
C LYS A 799 10.42 17.35 16.79
N VAL A 800 10.10 16.06 16.90
CA VAL A 800 11.13 15.00 16.89
C VAL A 800 11.85 14.93 15.54
N VAL A 801 11.16 15.21 14.42
CA VAL A 801 11.78 15.26 13.09
C VAL A 801 12.72 16.46 12.96
N GLN A 802 12.34 17.62 13.51
CA GLN A 802 13.22 18.80 13.60
C GLN A 802 14.48 18.48 14.41
N GLU A 803 14.34 18.02 15.66
CA GLU A 803 15.47 17.71 16.54
C GLU A 803 16.42 16.65 15.94
N TYR A 804 15.87 15.68 15.18
CA TYR A 804 16.67 14.70 14.44
C TYR A 804 17.49 15.34 13.31
N ILE A 805 16.88 16.25 12.54
CA ILE A 805 17.55 16.97 11.45
C ILE A 805 18.64 17.89 12.02
N ASP A 806 18.36 18.62 13.10
CA ASP A 806 19.32 19.52 13.74
C ASP A 806 20.54 18.73 14.27
N ALA A 807 20.29 17.62 14.98
CA ALA A 807 21.32 16.76 15.56
C ALA A 807 22.17 15.99 14.52
N PHE A 808 21.65 15.78 13.30
CA PHE A 808 22.34 15.10 12.21
C PHE A 808 22.50 15.99 10.96
N SER A 809 22.53 17.31 11.14
CA SER A 809 22.55 18.34 10.07
C SER A 809 23.73 18.24 9.09
N ASP A 810 24.81 17.55 9.47
CA ASP A 810 25.93 17.28 8.57
C ASP A 810 25.69 16.14 7.55
N TYR A 811 24.63 15.35 7.71
CA TYR A 811 24.33 14.16 6.90
C TYR A 811 24.08 14.51 5.43
N ALA A 812 24.73 13.81 4.51
CA ALA A 812 24.84 14.22 3.10
C ALA A 812 23.50 14.31 2.34
N ASN A 813 22.44 13.63 2.80
CA ASN A 813 21.11 13.68 2.19
C ASN A 813 20.28 14.91 2.66
N PHE A 814 20.81 15.78 3.52
CA PHE A 814 20.11 16.95 4.09
C PHE A 814 20.60 18.29 3.49
N LYS A 815 21.47 18.24 2.47
CA LYS A 815 22.24 19.38 1.92
C LYS A 815 22.02 19.54 0.42
#